data_AF-A0AAN6RUA3-F1
#
_entry.id   AF-A0AAN6RUA3-F1
#
_cell.length_a   1.000
_cell.length_b   1.000
_cell.length_c   1.000
_cell.angle_alpha   90.00
_cell.angle_beta   90.00
_cell.angle_gamma   90.00
#
_symmetry.space_group_name_H-M   'P 1'
#
loop_
_entity.id
_entity.type
_entity.pdbx_description
1 polymer ?
#
loop_
_entity_poly.entity_id
_entity_poly.type
_entity_poly.pdbx_seq_one_letter_code
_entity_poly.pdbx_strand_id
1 'polypeptide(L)'
;MPKKSVDSKGSADTSAVLHRDLSCDFLPLAEGKGNDLMLEDGRRIFDGSGGAAVGCIGWGNERVARAVSKQIMAIPYCSTIFYTTKAQEELCRFLVDSTHGNMGRAYIVNSGSEAMEAAVKLARQYFLELSPSQNRRTRFISRRQSYHGITLGALAVGGHEFRRAKFEPLLMKNVSRVSPCNSFRGKKAGETDKEYVARLAKELDDEFQAVGPETVCAFVAEPVVGAALGCVPAVPGYFKAVQAVCRKYGALLILDEVMCGMGRTGTLHAWEQEGVVPDIQTIGKALGGGYQPVAGVLASRRVIDVLEKGSSAFVHGHTYQGHPAGCAAALEVQRIIKEEKLLANVQAMGALLSKGLRERLAAHPNVGDIRGRGLFWGIEFVADKKTLSPFPVGDHVGLAICELGLTQKYGINVYPGGGSVDGIQGDHIIISPAFNVRSDEVEWIVDTVGRLVDDFFAKQAGAASMAVGVTNVRHAADEEARAEVDVLNSRLEKTTQLTKKIQACLGRLDATGKSVRDVAGPLNGETKKLQVLGNNIDAVLAAIERLRQPADSKNDEEQIIRMGPDKAGLPNYLASIKRLNKALSEMKASNLRSTQQTVAELQRLVKLGNTQLENSFDKLLRNETPRALEPLHFITKSKPFPVLSQDKFARLGLMNSFVAGLYRQTSGGAGAPQDSPIAKIYIEIRSQYLSSALVNLAAASSSTAKKKNADAIYRAGTNGIGTYAQAMEGLFVAEYENICSIFTRDDWGPVFEATCGTSLVELGRTLRELNGHIKVHMSTDCYLAYEIVEIISELSNNLERRTGELKSTLAASLKPVRETAKASLPELLDDTKKKVNGLQTLPTDGAPVPVVSETMQRLQTMVEFLRPISSIMISLGDGGWKTTGGASRAGTGDAIPSLASFDPGADGTEIFVHYCTDTIEALMMSLDARARVLLQKKPVMGVFLANNVTIIDRMIQTSELAPLLNPRLGALETWRKKATSFYTETCKDVSVHLFDVIHTSRATGGGGGRPASGQGGGMVVDSASILKSLSSKDKESIKGKFAAFNASFDDMVLRHKAYSMEREVRQMFAKDMQNMIEPLYNRFWDRYHEVDKGKGKYVKYDKSAIAAVFLTLY
;
A
#
# COMPACT_ATOMS: atom_id res chain seq x y z
N MET A 1 19.89 19.53 -16.22
CA MET A 1 18.72 20.41 -16.27
C MET A 1 19.09 21.68 -15.56
N PRO A 2 18.64 22.86 -16.03
CA PRO A 2 18.91 24.08 -15.30
C PRO A 2 18.31 23.95 -13.89
N LYS A 3 19.16 24.10 -12.86
CA LYS A 3 18.68 24.29 -11.49
C LYS A 3 17.88 25.59 -11.47
N LYS A 4 16.75 25.61 -10.76
CA LYS A 4 15.96 26.83 -10.57
C LYS A 4 16.89 27.96 -10.10
N SER A 5 16.87 29.09 -10.80
CA SER A 5 17.73 30.22 -10.43
C SER A 5 17.24 30.80 -9.09
N VAL A 6 18.17 31.20 -8.23
CA VAL A 6 17.86 31.80 -6.91
C VAL A 6 17.09 33.12 -7.07
N ASP A 7 17.15 33.74 -8.24
CA ASP A 7 16.50 35.01 -8.58
C ASP A 7 15.11 34.86 -9.24
N SER A 8 14.62 33.65 -9.54
CA SER A 8 13.28 33.44 -10.10
C SER A 8 12.17 33.42 -9.03
N LYS A 9 12.19 34.39 -8.11
CA LYS A 9 11.13 34.59 -7.09
C LYS A 9 9.82 35.21 -7.64
N GLY A 10 9.62 35.19 -8.96
CA GLY A 10 8.42 35.69 -9.61
C GLY A 10 7.76 34.63 -10.50
N SER A 11 6.55 34.22 -10.12
CA SER A 11 5.52 33.56 -10.96
C SER A 11 5.93 32.33 -11.80
N ALA A 12 6.54 31.32 -11.19
CA ALA A 12 6.51 29.98 -11.78
C ALA A 12 5.36 29.21 -11.11
N ASP A 13 4.31 28.93 -11.88
CA ASP A 13 3.25 27.99 -11.55
C ASP A 13 3.93 26.71 -11.01
N THR A 14 3.85 26.47 -9.71
CA THR A 14 4.58 25.33 -9.11
C THR A 14 3.91 24.08 -9.62
N SER A 15 4.56 23.39 -10.56
CA SER A 15 4.09 22.10 -11.10
C SER A 15 3.52 21.24 -9.99
N ALA A 16 2.25 20.84 -10.14
CA ALA A 16 1.59 19.92 -9.21
C ALA A 16 2.20 18.51 -9.27
N VAL A 17 3.09 18.25 -10.24
CA VAL A 17 3.83 16.99 -10.35
C VAL A 17 4.94 16.96 -9.30
N LEU A 18 4.93 15.92 -8.45
CA LEU A 18 6.04 15.61 -7.56
C LEU A 18 7.22 15.06 -8.39
N HIS A 19 8.00 15.97 -8.97
CA HIS A 19 9.18 15.62 -9.74
C HIS A 19 10.23 14.90 -8.88
N ARG A 20 11.02 14.01 -9.52
CA ARG A 20 12.09 13.25 -8.83
C ARG A 20 13.17 14.15 -8.22
N ASP A 21 13.36 15.33 -8.80
CA ASP A 21 14.17 16.41 -8.25
C ASP A 21 13.30 17.68 -8.22
N LEU A 22 13.03 18.20 -7.02
CA LEU A 22 12.18 19.38 -6.84
C LEU A 22 12.89 20.71 -7.16
N SER A 23 14.22 20.64 -7.34
CA SER A 23 15.08 21.79 -7.61
C SER A 23 15.35 22.03 -9.11
N CYS A 24 14.93 21.10 -9.96
CA CYS A 24 15.12 21.17 -11.41
C CYS A 24 13.83 21.52 -12.14
N ASP A 25 13.96 22.31 -13.20
CA ASP A 25 12.92 22.46 -14.21
C ASP A 25 13.08 21.37 -15.27
N PHE A 26 12.05 20.55 -15.45
CA PHE A 26 12.05 19.46 -16.42
C PHE A 26 11.70 19.97 -17.82
N LEU A 27 12.39 19.44 -18.84
CA LEU A 27 12.14 19.81 -20.24
C LEU A 27 10.80 19.22 -20.71
N PRO A 28 9.81 20.05 -21.08
CA PRO A 28 8.53 19.55 -21.55
C PRO A 28 8.64 18.99 -22.98
N LEU A 29 8.02 17.83 -23.21
CA LEU A 29 7.99 17.11 -24.47
C LEU A 29 6.67 17.39 -25.21
N ALA A 30 6.76 17.79 -26.47
CA ALA A 30 5.60 18.05 -27.33
C ALA A 30 5.18 16.83 -28.16
N GLU A 31 6.14 16.10 -28.73
CA GLU A 31 5.88 14.97 -29.64
C GLU A 31 7.04 13.95 -29.61
N GLY A 32 6.76 12.70 -29.94
CA GLY A 32 7.77 11.70 -30.29
C GLY A 32 7.43 11.01 -31.62
N LYS A 33 8.41 10.90 -32.53
CA LYS A 33 8.24 10.26 -33.84
C LYS A 33 9.49 9.52 -34.26
N GLY A 34 9.37 8.23 -34.55
CA GLY A 34 10.51 7.38 -34.88
C GLY A 34 11.52 7.38 -33.72
N ASN A 35 12.77 7.71 -34.01
CA ASN A 35 13.84 7.78 -33.00
C ASN A 35 14.00 9.16 -32.36
N ASP A 36 13.15 10.13 -32.71
CA ASP A 36 13.27 11.51 -32.25
C ASP A 36 12.18 11.89 -31.25
N LEU A 37 12.54 12.78 -30.33
CA LEU A 37 11.68 13.52 -29.42
C LEU A 37 11.73 15.01 -29.77
N MET A 38 10.58 15.67 -29.74
CA MET A 38 10.46 17.11 -29.93
C MET A 38 10.10 17.77 -28.60
N LEU A 39 10.92 18.73 -28.17
CA LEU A 39 10.61 19.56 -27.00
C LEU A 39 9.62 20.67 -27.38
N GLU A 40 8.90 21.23 -26.40
CA GLU A 40 7.98 22.35 -26.67
C GLU A 40 8.69 23.62 -27.19
N ASP A 41 10.00 23.76 -26.93
CA ASP A 41 10.83 24.86 -27.45
C ASP A 41 11.33 24.63 -28.89
N GLY A 42 10.88 23.55 -29.55
CA GLY A 42 11.23 23.21 -30.93
C GLY A 42 12.57 22.49 -31.10
N ARG A 43 13.30 22.19 -30.02
CA ARG A 43 14.51 21.36 -30.11
C ARG A 43 14.14 19.90 -30.40
N ARG A 44 14.79 19.33 -31.40
CA ARG A 44 14.77 17.89 -31.69
C ARG A 44 15.89 17.18 -30.94
N ILE A 45 15.54 16.11 -30.24
CA ILE A 45 16.45 15.26 -29.48
C ILE A 45 16.33 13.83 -30.01
N PHE A 46 17.42 13.28 -30.52
CA PHE A 46 17.51 11.86 -30.84
C PHE A 46 17.49 11.03 -29.56
N ASP A 47 16.56 10.09 -29.44
CA ASP A 47 16.43 9.23 -28.27
C ASP A 47 17.38 8.03 -28.34
N GLY A 48 18.64 8.28 -27.99
CA GLY A 48 19.69 7.27 -27.93
C GLY A 48 19.54 6.25 -26.79
N SER A 49 18.52 6.39 -25.93
CA SER A 49 18.30 5.49 -24.79
C SER A 49 16.92 4.83 -24.74
N GLY A 50 15.92 5.32 -25.48
CA GLY A 50 14.54 4.85 -25.35
C GLY A 50 13.98 5.12 -23.95
N GLY A 51 14.42 6.21 -23.30
CA GLY A 51 14.26 6.46 -21.86
C GLY A 51 15.05 5.46 -21.02
N ALA A 52 14.40 4.74 -20.11
CA ALA A 52 15.03 3.65 -19.36
C ALA A 52 14.98 2.33 -20.18
N ALA A 53 15.50 2.36 -21.41
CA ALA A 53 15.49 1.29 -22.43
C ALA A 53 14.11 0.75 -22.84
N VAL A 54 13.06 1.58 -22.69
CA VAL A 54 11.66 1.22 -22.92
C VAL A 54 11.31 1.22 -24.41
N GLY A 55 11.62 2.32 -25.10
CA GLY A 55 11.29 2.51 -26.52
C GLY A 55 12.13 1.59 -27.40
N CYS A 56 11.56 0.46 -27.83
CA CYS A 56 12.28 -0.53 -28.64
C CYS A 56 11.96 -0.46 -30.13
N ILE A 57 10.86 0.19 -30.53
CA ILE A 57 10.48 0.38 -31.95
C ILE A 57 10.31 1.86 -32.32
N GLY A 58 10.84 2.76 -31.49
CA GLY A 58 10.63 4.19 -31.59
C GLY A 58 9.22 4.63 -31.17
N TRP A 59 8.92 5.90 -31.43
CA TRP A 59 7.73 6.61 -30.99
C TRP A 59 6.74 6.85 -32.14
N GLY A 60 5.45 6.95 -31.82
CA GLY A 60 4.41 7.30 -32.80
C GLY A 60 4.00 6.16 -33.76
N ASN A 61 4.22 4.89 -33.41
CA ASN A 61 3.80 3.76 -34.25
C ASN A 61 2.27 3.60 -34.27
N GLU A 62 1.66 3.88 -35.43
CA GLU A 62 0.20 3.83 -35.59
C GLU A 62 -0.39 2.41 -35.49
N ARG A 63 0.38 1.35 -35.81
CA ARG A 63 -0.15 -0.02 -35.71
C ARG A 63 -0.47 -0.35 -34.26
N VAL A 64 0.44 0.00 -33.34
CA VAL A 64 0.24 -0.21 -31.91
C VAL A 64 -0.89 0.67 -31.38
N ALA A 65 -0.94 1.94 -31.78
CA ALA A 65 -2.03 2.85 -31.41
C ALA A 65 -3.41 2.33 -31.85
N ARG A 66 -3.53 1.81 -33.09
CA ARG A 66 -4.77 1.19 -33.59
C ARG A 66 -5.13 -0.09 -32.83
N ALA A 67 -4.15 -0.94 -32.51
CA ALA A 67 -4.38 -2.16 -31.73
C ALA A 67 -4.91 -1.86 -30.32
N VAL A 68 -4.31 -0.87 -29.64
CA VAL A 68 -4.74 -0.39 -28.33
C VAL A 68 -6.13 0.24 -28.39
N SER A 69 -6.36 1.15 -29.34
CA SER A 69 -7.66 1.81 -29.52
C SER A 69 -8.77 0.79 -29.77
N LYS A 70 -8.54 -0.19 -30.67
CA LYS A 70 -9.49 -1.27 -30.93
C LYS A 70 -9.78 -2.09 -29.68
N GLN A 71 -8.77 -2.42 -28.88
CA GLN A 71 -8.96 -3.20 -27.66
C GLN A 71 -9.73 -2.40 -26.59
N ILE A 72 -9.42 -1.12 -26.39
CA ILE A 72 -10.10 -0.25 -25.43
C ILE A 72 -11.57 -0.07 -25.80
N MET A 73 -11.88 0.12 -27.09
CA MET A 73 -13.25 0.24 -27.58
C MET A 73 -14.05 -1.06 -27.43
N ALA A 74 -13.38 -2.21 -27.44
CA ALA A 74 -14.02 -3.50 -27.23
C ALA A 74 -14.22 -3.80 -25.73
N ILE A 75 -13.13 -3.91 -24.99
CA ILE A 75 -13.10 -4.21 -23.56
C ILE A 75 -11.91 -3.48 -22.93
N PRO A 76 -12.11 -2.37 -22.21
CA PRO A 76 -11.02 -1.62 -21.60
C PRO A 76 -10.49 -2.30 -20.33
N TYR A 77 -11.33 -3.04 -19.60
CA TYR A 77 -10.99 -3.71 -18.35
C TYR A 77 -11.58 -5.12 -18.31
N CYS A 78 -10.82 -6.07 -17.78
CA CYS A 78 -11.22 -7.47 -17.64
C CYS A 78 -10.78 -7.99 -16.27
N SER A 79 -11.74 -8.42 -15.43
CA SER A 79 -11.42 -9.04 -14.14
C SER A 79 -10.91 -10.47 -14.35
N THR A 80 -9.62 -10.69 -14.09
CA THR A 80 -8.95 -11.99 -14.30
C THR A 80 -9.39 -13.08 -13.32
N ILE A 81 -10.25 -12.75 -12.35
CA ILE A 81 -10.88 -13.73 -11.46
C ILE A 81 -11.86 -14.62 -12.24
N PHE A 82 -12.56 -14.06 -13.23
CA PHE A 82 -13.66 -14.74 -13.93
C PHE A 82 -13.47 -14.77 -15.44
N TYR A 83 -12.73 -13.81 -16.00
CA TYR A 83 -12.70 -13.56 -17.44
C TYR A 83 -11.27 -13.46 -17.98
N THR A 84 -11.11 -13.80 -19.25
CA THR A 84 -9.90 -13.58 -20.03
C THR A 84 -10.23 -12.82 -21.31
N THR A 85 -9.21 -12.29 -21.99
CA THR A 85 -9.37 -11.64 -23.30
C THR A 85 -8.49 -12.31 -24.35
N LYS A 86 -8.92 -12.23 -25.61
CA LYS A 86 -8.13 -12.74 -26.74
C LYS A 86 -6.73 -12.13 -26.80
N ALA A 87 -6.60 -10.83 -26.50
CA ALA A 87 -5.30 -10.16 -26.47
C ALA A 87 -4.36 -10.74 -25.41
N GLN A 88 -4.87 -11.03 -24.21
CA GLN A 88 -4.10 -11.67 -23.14
C GLN A 88 -3.71 -13.09 -23.49
N GLU A 89 -4.65 -13.93 -23.96
CA GLU A 89 -4.39 -15.31 -24.37
C GLU A 89 -3.36 -15.40 -25.50
N GLU A 90 -3.49 -14.57 -26.53
CA GLU A 90 -2.56 -14.55 -27.66
C GLU A 90 -1.16 -14.07 -27.25
N LEU A 91 -1.06 -13.07 -26.38
CA LEU A 91 0.22 -12.62 -25.85
C LEU A 91 0.90 -13.71 -25.02
N CYS A 92 0.17 -14.31 -24.07
CA CYS A 92 0.70 -15.39 -23.24
C CYS A 92 1.15 -16.58 -24.07
N ARG A 93 0.38 -16.95 -25.10
CA ARG A 93 0.76 -18.02 -26.04
C ARG A 93 2.01 -17.67 -26.83
N PHE A 94 2.09 -16.48 -27.41
CA PHE A 94 3.29 -16.00 -28.11
C PHE A 94 4.54 -16.11 -27.23
N LEU A 95 4.45 -15.64 -25.98
CA LEU A 95 5.56 -15.64 -25.03
C LEU A 95 5.98 -17.05 -24.60
N VAL A 96 5.04 -17.97 -24.40
CA VAL A 96 5.37 -19.35 -24.02
C VAL A 96 5.97 -20.10 -25.22
N ASP A 97 5.37 -19.97 -26.40
CA ASP A 97 5.82 -20.63 -27.62
C ASP A 97 7.23 -20.19 -28.04
N SER A 98 7.58 -18.92 -27.78
CA SER A 98 8.91 -18.40 -28.08
C SER A 98 10.03 -19.01 -27.23
N THR A 99 9.70 -19.71 -26.15
CA THR A 99 10.68 -20.42 -25.31
C THR A 99 10.96 -21.84 -25.78
N HIS A 100 10.38 -22.27 -26.90
CA HIS A 100 10.53 -23.63 -27.45
C HIS A 100 10.15 -24.74 -26.45
N GLY A 101 9.10 -24.51 -25.67
CA GLY A 101 8.56 -25.49 -24.71
C GLY A 101 9.22 -25.51 -23.33
N ASN A 102 10.20 -24.63 -23.09
CA ASN A 102 10.88 -24.52 -21.80
C ASN A 102 9.98 -23.91 -20.71
N MET A 103 9.19 -22.89 -21.05
CA MET A 103 8.22 -22.28 -20.15
C MET A 103 6.82 -22.88 -20.33
N GLY A 104 6.01 -22.86 -19.27
CA GLY A 104 4.68 -23.48 -19.24
C GLY A 104 3.52 -22.48 -19.20
N ARG A 105 3.68 -21.37 -18.47
CA ARG A 105 2.65 -20.32 -18.34
C ARG A 105 3.29 -18.93 -18.26
N ALA A 106 2.55 -17.92 -18.69
CA ALA A 106 2.88 -16.52 -18.52
C ALA A 106 1.82 -15.83 -17.64
N TYR A 107 2.26 -14.91 -16.80
CA TYR A 107 1.42 -14.10 -15.91
C TYR A 107 1.72 -12.62 -16.17
N ILE A 108 0.71 -11.83 -16.57
CA ILE A 108 0.89 -10.46 -17.08
C ILE A 108 0.52 -9.42 -16.02
N VAL A 109 1.39 -8.44 -15.84
CA VAL A 109 1.28 -7.33 -14.88
C VAL A 109 1.64 -5.99 -15.54
N ASN A 110 1.64 -4.88 -14.82
CA ASN A 110 1.79 -3.55 -15.42
C ASN A 110 3.20 -2.98 -15.32
N SER A 111 4.04 -3.52 -14.43
CA SER A 111 5.40 -3.03 -14.22
C SER A 111 6.38 -4.16 -13.87
N GLY A 112 7.67 -3.93 -14.15
CA GLY A 112 8.71 -4.90 -13.77
C GLY A 112 8.84 -5.11 -12.26
N SER A 113 8.51 -4.10 -11.44
CA SER A 113 8.48 -4.26 -9.99
C SER A 113 7.36 -5.22 -9.55
N GLU A 114 6.16 -5.10 -10.15
CA GLU A 114 5.08 -6.08 -9.94
C GLU A 114 5.49 -7.48 -10.39
N ALA A 115 6.19 -7.61 -11.52
CA ALA A 115 6.65 -8.90 -12.02
C ALA A 115 7.65 -9.55 -11.05
N MET A 116 8.51 -8.76 -10.40
CA MET A 116 9.43 -9.28 -9.39
C MET A 116 8.73 -9.65 -8.07
N GLU A 117 7.73 -8.89 -7.63
CA GLU A 117 6.89 -9.29 -6.49
C GLU A 117 6.18 -10.64 -6.76
N ALA A 118 5.63 -10.79 -7.97
CA ALA A 118 5.01 -12.03 -8.42
C ALA A 118 6.03 -13.18 -8.46
N ALA A 119 7.22 -12.98 -9.03
CA ALA A 119 8.25 -14.01 -9.13
C ALA A 119 8.74 -14.51 -7.75
N VAL A 120 8.95 -13.59 -6.80
CA VAL A 120 9.36 -13.90 -5.42
C VAL A 120 8.27 -14.71 -4.70
N LYS A 121 7.00 -14.32 -4.85
CA LYS A 121 5.86 -15.04 -4.26
C LYS A 121 5.64 -16.41 -4.91
N LEU A 122 5.78 -16.51 -6.23
CA LEU A 122 5.68 -17.77 -6.97
C LEU A 122 6.77 -18.75 -6.53
N ALA A 123 8.00 -18.27 -6.38
CA ALA A 123 9.10 -19.09 -5.87
C ALA A 123 8.83 -19.61 -4.45
N ARG A 124 8.30 -18.76 -3.55
CA ARG A 124 7.90 -19.18 -2.20
C ARG A 124 6.77 -20.21 -2.25
N GLN A 125 5.73 -19.96 -3.03
CA GLN A 125 4.56 -20.84 -3.14
C GLN A 125 4.93 -22.21 -3.70
N TYR A 126 5.83 -22.26 -4.70
CA TYR A 126 6.37 -23.52 -5.22
C TYR A 126 6.87 -24.45 -4.09
N PHE A 127 7.64 -23.93 -3.14
CA PHE A 127 8.16 -24.77 -2.04
C PHE A 127 7.13 -25.10 -0.97
N LEU A 128 6.09 -24.28 -0.79
CA LEU A 128 4.96 -24.59 0.07
C LEU A 128 4.11 -25.74 -0.50
N GLU A 129 4.06 -25.86 -1.82
CA GLU A 129 3.22 -26.84 -2.53
C GLU A 129 3.96 -28.12 -2.96
N LEU A 130 5.27 -28.21 -2.71
CA LEU A 130 5.99 -29.48 -2.85
C LEU A 130 5.43 -30.55 -1.90
N SER A 131 5.60 -31.82 -2.28
CA SER A 131 5.29 -32.97 -1.43
C SER A 131 6.55 -33.80 -1.17
N PRO A 132 7.09 -33.83 0.07
CA PRO A 132 6.68 -33.04 1.23
C PRO A 132 7.00 -31.54 1.08
N SER A 133 6.25 -30.69 1.78
CA SER A 133 6.42 -29.24 1.70
C SER A 133 7.71 -28.79 2.37
N GLN A 134 8.33 -27.74 1.82
CA GLN A 134 9.59 -27.17 2.30
C GLN A 134 9.37 -25.79 2.92
N ASN A 135 8.58 -25.76 4.00
CA ASN A 135 8.13 -24.53 4.65
C ASN A 135 9.25 -23.60 5.14
N ARG A 136 10.46 -24.13 5.39
CA ARG A 136 11.62 -23.35 5.84
C ARG A 136 12.20 -22.44 4.75
N ARG A 137 11.87 -22.64 3.47
CA ARG A 137 12.39 -21.81 2.38
C ARG A 137 11.73 -20.44 2.31
N THR A 138 12.38 -19.44 2.88
CA THR A 138 11.90 -18.06 2.93
C THR A 138 12.90 -17.06 2.40
N ARG A 139 14.17 -17.43 2.19
CA ARG A 139 15.26 -16.54 1.83
C ARG A 139 15.48 -16.41 0.32
N PHE A 140 16.09 -15.31 -0.09
CA PHE A 140 16.55 -15.09 -1.45
C PHE A 140 18.01 -14.66 -1.44
N ILE A 141 18.77 -15.08 -2.44
CA ILE A 141 20.14 -14.59 -2.66
C ILE A 141 20.14 -13.81 -3.98
N SER A 142 20.71 -12.62 -3.98
CA SER A 142 20.86 -11.80 -5.19
C SER A 142 22.27 -11.22 -5.28
N ARG A 143 22.51 -10.28 -6.21
CA ARG A 143 23.82 -9.62 -6.38
C ARG A 143 23.83 -8.24 -5.75
N ARG A 144 24.98 -7.81 -5.21
CA ARG A 144 25.16 -6.48 -4.60
C ARG A 144 24.86 -5.34 -5.56
N GLN A 145 25.40 -5.30 -6.77
CA GLN A 145 25.06 -4.24 -7.74
C GLN A 145 23.98 -4.73 -8.71
N SER A 146 22.73 -4.80 -8.24
CA SER A 146 21.56 -5.22 -9.02
C SER A 146 20.35 -4.31 -8.81
N TYR A 147 19.46 -4.23 -9.81
CA TYR A 147 18.21 -3.48 -9.69
C TYR A 147 17.01 -4.30 -10.18
N HIS A 148 16.17 -4.72 -9.23
CA HIS A 148 15.01 -5.57 -9.48
C HIS A 148 13.66 -4.85 -9.35
N GLY A 149 13.66 -3.55 -9.01
CA GLY A 149 12.43 -2.75 -8.87
C GLY A 149 12.46 -1.77 -7.70
N ILE A 150 11.32 -1.12 -7.43
CA ILE A 150 11.20 -0.08 -6.40
C ILE A 150 10.08 -0.33 -5.37
N THR A 151 9.23 -1.33 -5.58
CA THR A 151 8.31 -1.81 -4.54
C THR A 151 9.11 -2.45 -3.40
N LEU A 152 8.56 -2.53 -2.18
CA LEU A 152 9.34 -2.96 -1.01
C LEU A 152 10.00 -4.34 -1.17
N GLY A 153 9.30 -5.31 -1.76
CA GLY A 153 9.84 -6.64 -1.98
C GLY A 153 10.90 -6.66 -3.07
N ALA A 154 10.61 -6.06 -4.23
CA ALA A 154 11.54 -5.96 -5.35
C ALA A 154 12.81 -5.16 -4.99
N LEU A 155 12.67 -4.05 -4.25
CA LEU A 155 13.77 -3.23 -3.77
C LEU A 155 14.62 -3.98 -2.73
N ALA A 156 13.98 -4.77 -1.87
CA ALA A 156 14.69 -5.58 -0.89
C ALA A 156 15.48 -6.72 -1.55
N VAL A 157 14.99 -7.30 -2.66
CA VAL A 157 15.75 -8.27 -3.47
C VAL A 157 16.88 -7.58 -4.25
N GLY A 158 16.65 -6.39 -4.78
CA GLY A 158 17.68 -5.56 -5.42
C GLY A 158 18.85 -5.22 -4.50
N GLY A 159 19.99 -4.85 -5.08
CA GLY A 159 21.20 -4.50 -4.33
C GLY A 159 21.67 -3.05 -4.49
N HIS A 160 20.98 -2.23 -5.29
CA HIS A 160 21.35 -0.83 -5.51
C HIS A 160 21.31 0.01 -4.22
N GLU A 161 22.47 0.13 -3.54
CA GLU A 161 22.66 0.73 -2.21
C GLU A 161 22.00 2.11 -2.09
N PHE A 162 22.30 3.02 -3.02
CA PHE A 162 21.74 4.37 -3.04
C PHE A 162 20.20 4.42 -3.00
N ARG A 163 19.52 3.51 -3.71
CA ARG A 163 18.05 3.46 -3.75
C ARG A 163 17.47 2.78 -2.51
N ARG A 164 18.22 1.89 -1.87
CA ARG A 164 17.80 1.14 -0.68
C ARG A 164 17.97 1.92 0.62
N ALA A 165 19.05 2.70 0.74
CA ALA A 165 19.53 3.25 2.00
C ALA A 165 18.44 3.95 2.84
N LYS A 166 17.57 4.75 2.22
CA LYS A 166 16.49 5.47 2.91
C LYS A 166 15.36 4.57 3.42
N PHE A 167 15.21 3.38 2.85
CA PHE A 167 14.10 2.46 3.11
C PHE A 167 14.54 1.20 3.86
N GLU A 168 15.82 1.04 4.16
CA GLU A 168 16.40 -0.17 4.76
C GLU A 168 15.62 -0.71 5.98
N PRO A 169 15.05 0.10 6.89
CA PRO A 169 14.20 -0.40 7.98
C PRO A 169 12.89 -1.09 7.53
N LEU A 170 12.38 -0.76 6.34
CA LEU A 170 11.15 -1.31 5.75
C LEU A 170 11.40 -2.52 4.83
N LEU A 171 12.66 -2.79 4.47
CA LEU A 171 13.02 -3.85 3.55
C LEU A 171 13.10 -5.21 4.24
N MET A 172 12.69 -6.26 3.52
CA MET A 172 12.73 -7.64 4.03
C MET A 172 14.16 -8.06 4.39
N LYS A 173 14.34 -8.71 5.54
CA LYS A 173 15.66 -9.08 6.11
C LYS A 173 16.14 -10.49 5.74
N ASN A 174 15.30 -11.24 5.04
CA ASN A 174 15.55 -12.58 4.51
C ASN A 174 16.20 -12.57 3.12
N VAL A 175 16.93 -11.51 2.75
CA VAL A 175 17.68 -11.43 1.50
C VAL A 175 19.17 -11.21 1.81
N SER A 176 20.03 -12.03 1.22
CA SER A 176 21.48 -11.82 1.22
C SER A 176 22.04 -11.61 -0.18
N ARG A 177 23.27 -11.11 -0.28
CA ARG A 177 23.85 -10.65 -1.55
C ARG A 177 25.30 -11.08 -1.74
N VAL A 178 25.57 -11.69 -2.89
CA VAL A 178 26.91 -12.06 -3.36
C VAL A 178 27.45 -11.05 -4.38
N SER A 179 28.72 -11.15 -4.69
CA SER A 179 29.39 -10.31 -5.67
C SER A 179 28.76 -10.43 -7.07
N PRO A 180 28.69 -9.33 -7.84
CA PRO A 180 28.28 -9.41 -9.24
C PRO A 180 29.38 -10.03 -10.11
N CYS A 181 28.99 -10.56 -11.27
CA CYS A 181 29.92 -10.93 -12.32
C CYS A 181 30.31 -9.68 -13.14
N ASN A 182 31.21 -8.86 -12.60
CA ASN A 182 31.78 -7.69 -13.27
C ASN A 182 33.28 -7.91 -13.45
N SER A 183 33.71 -8.42 -14.62
CA SER A 183 35.11 -8.74 -14.87
C SER A 183 36.04 -7.53 -14.90
N PHE A 184 35.51 -6.34 -15.23
CA PHE A 184 36.31 -5.11 -15.25
C PHE A 184 36.78 -4.69 -13.85
N ARG A 185 35.93 -4.88 -12.84
CA ARG A 185 36.21 -4.50 -11.44
C ARG A 185 36.57 -5.66 -10.52
N GLY A 186 35.93 -6.81 -10.72
CA GLY A 186 35.94 -7.92 -9.79
C GLY A 186 36.97 -9.00 -10.08
N LYS A 187 37.59 -8.99 -11.27
CA LYS A 187 38.60 -9.98 -11.68
C LYS A 187 39.97 -9.61 -11.13
N LYS A 188 40.67 -10.55 -10.50
CA LYS A 188 42.01 -10.31 -9.95
C LYS A 188 43.06 -10.27 -11.06
N ALA A 189 44.17 -9.58 -10.80
CA ALA A 189 45.31 -9.57 -11.73
C ALA A 189 45.80 -11.00 -12.00
N GLY A 190 45.91 -11.38 -13.27
CA GLY A 190 46.31 -12.73 -13.70
C GLY A 190 45.24 -13.82 -13.62
N GLU A 191 44.05 -13.52 -13.07
CA GLU A 191 42.93 -14.47 -13.03
C GLU A 191 42.38 -14.69 -14.46
N THR A 192 42.08 -15.92 -14.83
CA THR A 192 41.35 -16.25 -16.07
C THR A 192 39.84 -16.11 -15.86
N ASP A 193 39.05 -16.01 -16.93
CA ASP A 193 37.58 -15.94 -16.79
C ASP A 193 37.01 -17.21 -16.12
N LYS A 194 37.62 -18.37 -16.39
CA LYS A 194 37.23 -19.64 -15.78
C LYS A 194 37.48 -19.65 -14.27
N GLU A 195 38.63 -19.15 -13.81
CA GLU A 195 38.94 -19.03 -12.39
C GLU A 195 38.04 -18.01 -11.70
N TYR A 196 37.75 -16.89 -12.37
CA TYR A 196 36.82 -15.89 -11.86
C TYR A 196 35.41 -16.46 -11.66
N VAL A 197 34.88 -17.19 -12.66
CA VAL A 197 33.60 -17.89 -12.55
C VAL A 197 33.62 -18.91 -11.42
N ALA A 198 34.68 -19.71 -11.30
CA ALA A 198 34.80 -20.70 -10.23
C ALA A 198 34.77 -20.05 -8.85
N ARG A 199 35.43 -18.90 -8.68
CA ARG A 199 35.40 -18.13 -7.43
C ARG A 199 34.02 -17.58 -7.11
N LEU A 200 33.31 -17.00 -8.07
CA LEU A 200 31.94 -16.50 -7.85
C LEU A 200 30.95 -17.64 -7.56
N ALA A 201 31.10 -18.78 -8.21
CA ALA A 201 30.29 -19.96 -7.94
C ALA A 201 30.56 -20.50 -6.52
N LYS A 202 31.82 -20.50 -6.09
CA LYS A 202 32.19 -20.84 -4.71
C LYS A 202 31.62 -19.85 -3.71
N GLU A 203 31.70 -18.55 -3.97
CA GLU A 203 31.09 -17.52 -3.11
C GLU A 203 29.58 -17.73 -2.96
N LEU A 204 28.88 -18.06 -4.05
CA LEU A 204 27.47 -18.41 -3.98
C LEU A 204 27.23 -19.68 -3.15
N ASP A 205 28.03 -20.72 -3.34
CA ASP A 205 27.96 -21.96 -2.55
C ASP A 205 28.16 -21.70 -1.05
N ASP A 206 29.17 -20.89 -0.70
CA ASP A 206 29.47 -20.48 0.67
C ASP A 206 28.30 -19.69 1.28
N GLU A 207 27.65 -18.81 0.51
CA GLU A 207 26.49 -18.05 0.96
C GLU A 207 25.27 -18.95 1.23
N PHE A 208 25.00 -19.92 0.35
CA PHE A 208 23.96 -20.94 0.59
C PHE A 208 24.22 -21.67 1.91
N GLN A 209 25.46 -22.06 2.19
CA GLN A 209 25.83 -22.70 3.46
C GLN A 209 25.65 -21.77 4.65
N ALA A 210 26.05 -20.50 4.52
CA ALA A 210 25.99 -19.52 5.61
C ALA A 210 24.55 -19.21 6.05
N VAL A 211 23.61 -19.07 5.10
CA VAL A 211 22.21 -18.75 5.42
C VAL A 211 21.33 -19.98 5.67
N GLY A 212 21.86 -21.18 5.43
CA GLY A 212 21.14 -22.45 5.49
C GLY A 212 20.52 -22.81 4.12
N PRO A 213 21.05 -23.81 3.39
CA PRO A 213 20.61 -24.11 2.02
C PRO A 213 19.13 -24.48 1.89
N GLU A 214 18.56 -25.09 2.93
CA GLU A 214 17.16 -25.47 3.04
C GLU A 214 16.22 -24.28 3.31
N THR A 215 16.77 -23.08 3.49
CA THR A 215 16.02 -21.85 3.72
C THR A 215 15.93 -20.95 2.48
N VAL A 216 16.69 -21.23 1.42
CA VAL A 216 16.76 -20.37 0.23
C VAL A 216 15.73 -20.79 -0.83
N CYS A 217 14.80 -19.91 -1.19
CA CYS A 217 13.89 -20.12 -2.31
C CYS A 217 14.63 -20.06 -3.64
N ALA A 218 15.36 -18.97 -3.89
CA ALA A 218 15.92 -18.72 -5.20
C ALA A 218 17.18 -17.85 -5.18
N PHE A 219 17.99 -18.01 -6.23
CA PHE A 219 18.97 -17.02 -6.66
C PHE A 219 18.36 -16.11 -7.73
N VAL A 220 18.52 -14.79 -7.59
CA VAL A 220 17.94 -13.78 -8.47
C VAL A 220 19.03 -12.94 -9.14
N ALA A 221 19.00 -12.83 -10.47
CA ALA A 221 19.97 -12.05 -11.22
C ALA A 221 19.44 -11.54 -12.57
N GLU A 222 19.92 -10.38 -13.01
CA GLU A 222 19.80 -9.92 -14.40
C GLU A 222 20.90 -10.57 -15.27
N PRO A 223 20.58 -11.16 -16.45
CA PRO A 223 21.59 -11.65 -17.40
C PRO A 223 22.59 -10.59 -17.85
N VAL A 224 22.10 -9.40 -18.19
CA VAL A 224 22.90 -8.20 -18.43
C VAL A 224 22.38 -7.10 -17.52
N VAL A 225 23.23 -6.61 -16.62
CA VAL A 225 22.83 -5.68 -15.57
C VAL A 225 22.69 -4.29 -16.14
N GLY A 226 21.48 -3.71 -16.08
CA GLY A 226 21.18 -2.43 -16.70
C GLY A 226 21.64 -1.24 -15.87
N ALA A 227 20.68 -0.52 -15.28
CA ALA A 227 20.91 0.75 -14.60
C ALA A 227 21.91 0.69 -13.42
N ALA A 228 22.06 -0.45 -12.75
CA ALA A 228 22.92 -0.55 -11.56
C ALA A 228 24.42 -0.69 -11.91
N LEU A 229 24.75 -1.22 -13.09
CA LEU A 229 26.12 -1.51 -13.50
C LEU A 229 26.44 -1.02 -14.92
N GLY A 230 25.55 -0.34 -15.62
CA GLY A 230 25.84 0.14 -16.98
C GLY A 230 26.05 -0.99 -17.98
N CYS A 231 25.02 -1.82 -18.18
CA CYS A 231 24.99 -2.89 -19.19
C CYS A 231 26.09 -3.96 -19.05
N VAL A 232 26.48 -4.36 -17.83
CA VAL A 232 27.48 -5.43 -17.61
C VAL A 232 26.90 -6.79 -18.01
N PRO A 233 27.46 -7.47 -19.03
CA PRO A 233 27.16 -8.87 -19.28
C PRO A 233 27.97 -9.78 -18.34
N ALA A 234 27.44 -10.97 -18.04
CA ALA A 234 28.25 -11.99 -17.38
C ALA A 234 29.34 -12.55 -18.32
N VAL A 235 30.46 -13.01 -17.74
CA VAL A 235 31.49 -13.73 -18.51
C VAL A 235 30.99 -15.13 -18.87
N PRO A 236 31.48 -15.73 -19.98
CA PRO A 236 31.02 -17.03 -20.44
C PRO A 236 31.09 -18.12 -19.35
N GLY A 237 30.00 -18.86 -19.18
CA GLY A 237 29.91 -19.98 -18.23
C GLY A 237 29.43 -19.60 -16.82
N TYR A 238 29.34 -18.31 -16.48
CA TYR A 238 28.87 -17.86 -15.16
C TYR A 238 27.49 -18.42 -14.79
N PHE A 239 26.49 -18.24 -15.65
CA PHE A 239 25.12 -18.68 -15.35
C PHE A 239 24.97 -20.21 -15.31
N LYS A 240 25.78 -20.95 -16.07
CA LYS A 240 25.84 -22.41 -15.96
C LYS A 240 26.36 -22.83 -14.58
N ALA A 241 27.38 -22.15 -14.07
CA ALA A 241 27.93 -22.41 -12.74
C ALA A 241 26.93 -22.03 -11.63
N VAL A 242 26.28 -20.87 -11.73
CA VAL A 242 25.21 -20.44 -10.79
C VAL A 242 24.04 -21.43 -10.79
N GLN A 243 23.58 -21.87 -11.96
CA GLN A 243 22.50 -22.85 -12.07
C GLN A 243 22.90 -24.18 -11.42
N ALA A 244 24.15 -24.62 -11.59
CA ALA A 244 24.66 -25.83 -10.94
C ALA A 244 24.59 -25.72 -9.40
N VAL A 245 24.96 -24.57 -8.83
CA VAL A 245 24.84 -24.31 -7.38
C VAL A 245 23.38 -24.29 -6.93
N CYS A 246 22.49 -23.62 -7.67
CA CYS A 246 21.05 -23.61 -7.35
C CYS A 246 20.47 -25.03 -7.35
N ARG A 247 20.80 -25.82 -8.38
CA ARG A 247 20.36 -27.23 -8.51
C ARG A 247 20.91 -28.10 -7.39
N LYS A 248 22.17 -27.92 -6.98
CA LYS A 248 22.80 -28.64 -5.85
C LYS A 248 21.94 -28.54 -4.57
N TYR A 249 21.32 -27.40 -4.32
CA TYR A 249 20.50 -27.16 -3.12
C TYR A 249 19.00 -27.19 -3.36
N GLY A 250 18.55 -27.47 -4.59
CA GLY A 250 17.13 -27.48 -4.96
C GLY A 250 16.47 -26.09 -4.99
N ALA A 251 17.24 -25.00 -4.98
CA ALA A 251 16.73 -23.63 -5.13
C ALA A 251 16.39 -23.33 -6.59
N LEU A 252 15.50 -22.36 -6.80
CA LEU A 252 15.11 -21.90 -8.14
C LEU A 252 16.08 -20.84 -8.68
N LEU A 253 16.23 -20.76 -9.99
CA LEU A 253 16.91 -19.68 -10.68
C LEU A 253 15.88 -18.69 -11.25
N ILE A 254 15.89 -17.45 -10.77
CA ILE A 254 15.08 -16.36 -11.30
C ILE A 254 15.97 -15.43 -12.12
N LEU A 255 15.66 -15.27 -13.41
CA LEU A 255 16.35 -14.31 -14.27
C LEU A 255 15.46 -13.10 -14.54
N ASP A 256 15.93 -11.94 -14.09
CA ASP A 256 15.29 -10.66 -14.33
C ASP A 256 15.72 -10.10 -15.68
N GLU A 257 14.83 -10.23 -16.66
CA GLU A 257 15.04 -9.73 -18.01
C GLU A 257 14.17 -8.52 -18.34
N VAL A 258 13.66 -7.83 -17.31
CA VAL A 258 12.80 -6.65 -17.51
C VAL A 258 13.47 -5.63 -18.41
N MET A 259 14.77 -5.36 -18.24
CA MET A 259 15.51 -4.38 -19.06
C MET A 259 16.33 -4.99 -20.21
N CYS A 260 16.93 -6.17 -20.02
CA CYS A 260 17.86 -6.76 -21.00
C CYS A 260 17.22 -7.80 -21.95
N GLY A 261 16.02 -8.28 -21.66
CA GLY A 261 15.31 -9.24 -22.50
C GLY A 261 14.50 -8.60 -23.61
N MET A 262 13.54 -9.38 -24.12
CA MET A 262 12.61 -8.98 -25.18
C MET A 262 13.33 -8.38 -26.40
N GLY A 263 14.42 -9.01 -26.83
CA GLY A 263 15.16 -8.62 -28.03
C GLY A 263 16.32 -7.66 -27.81
N ARG A 264 16.39 -6.96 -26.66
CA ARG A 264 17.33 -5.85 -26.42
C ARG A 264 18.80 -6.25 -26.58
N THR A 265 19.14 -7.47 -26.18
CA THR A 265 20.49 -8.04 -26.25
C THR A 265 20.77 -8.84 -27.53
N GLY A 266 19.84 -8.87 -28.49
CA GLY A 266 19.98 -9.53 -29.79
C GLY A 266 19.30 -10.89 -29.92
N THR A 267 18.84 -11.48 -28.81
CA THR A 267 17.94 -12.64 -28.77
C THR A 267 16.65 -12.26 -28.04
N LEU A 268 15.55 -12.98 -28.27
CA LEU A 268 14.28 -12.61 -27.65
C LEU A 268 14.36 -12.77 -26.14
N HIS A 269 14.95 -13.86 -25.66
CA HIS A 269 15.26 -14.06 -24.25
C HIS A 269 16.78 -14.00 -24.06
N ALA A 270 17.26 -13.20 -23.11
CA ALA A 270 18.70 -12.99 -22.92
C ALA A 270 19.41 -14.28 -22.44
N TRP A 271 18.71 -15.12 -21.68
CA TRP A 271 19.22 -16.42 -21.21
C TRP A 271 19.59 -17.40 -22.36
N GLU A 272 19.06 -17.21 -23.57
CA GLU A 272 19.41 -18.03 -24.74
C GLU A 272 20.91 -17.96 -25.06
N GLN A 273 21.50 -16.77 -24.90
CA GLN A 273 22.93 -16.55 -25.12
C GLN A 273 23.81 -17.12 -24.00
N GLU A 274 23.22 -17.37 -22.83
CA GLU A 274 23.91 -17.98 -21.69
C GLU A 274 23.89 -19.52 -21.75
N GLY A 275 23.02 -20.08 -22.60
CA GLY A 275 22.81 -21.53 -22.70
C GLY A 275 22.25 -22.13 -21.40
N VAL A 276 21.40 -21.38 -20.69
CA VAL A 276 20.67 -21.83 -19.51
C VAL A 276 19.19 -21.46 -19.63
N VAL A 277 18.32 -22.28 -19.05
CA VAL A 277 16.89 -21.98 -18.90
C VAL A 277 16.60 -21.67 -17.44
N PRO A 278 16.04 -20.49 -17.10
CA PRO A 278 15.65 -20.18 -15.72
C PRO A 278 14.37 -20.93 -15.31
N ASP A 279 14.17 -21.11 -14.01
CA ASP A 279 12.90 -21.67 -13.51
C ASP A 279 11.77 -20.63 -13.60
N ILE A 280 12.11 -19.35 -13.42
CA ILE A 280 11.22 -18.19 -13.55
C ILE A 280 11.96 -17.05 -14.27
N GLN A 281 11.32 -16.44 -15.27
CA GLN A 281 11.83 -15.27 -15.99
C GLN A 281 10.87 -14.10 -15.78
N THR A 282 11.39 -12.90 -15.53
CA THR A 282 10.59 -11.67 -15.60
C THR A 282 10.91 -10.85 -16.85
N ILE A 283 9.90 -10.22 -17.42
CA ILE A 283 9.99 -9.44 -18.66
C ILE A 283 9.21 -8.12 -18.52
N GLY A 284 9.55 -7.12 -19.34
CA GLY A 284 8.91 -5.80 -19.33
C GLY A 284 9.51 -4.91 -20.42
N LYS A 285 9.53 -3.59 -20.22
CA LYS A 285 10.20 -2.61 -21.10
C LYS A 285 9.93 -2.84 -22.59
N ALA A 286 10.86 -3.46 -23.32
CA ALA A 286 10.73 -3.79 -24.73
C ALA A 286 9.57 -4.74 -25.06
N LEU A 287 8.97 -5.40 -24.05
CA LEU A 287 7.70 -6.13 -24.20
C LEU A 287 6.59 -5.27 -24.82
N GLY A 288 6.36 -4.07 -24.25
CA GLY A 288 5.30 -3.14 -24.69
C GLY A 288 5.80 -1.90 -25.42
N GLY A 289 7.12 -1.72 -25.53
CA GLY A 289 7.74 -0.62 -26.27
C GLY A 289 7.41 0.79 -25.78
N GLY A 290 6.80 0.94 -24.60
CA GLY A 290 6.37 2.22 -24.03
C GLY A 290 4.98 2.70 -24.45
N TYR A 291 4.24 1.93 -25.26
CA TYR A 291 2.89 2.30 -25.72
C TYR A 291 1.80 2.07 -24.67
N GLN A 292 2.02 1.10 -23.78
CA GLN A 292 1.22 0.85 -22.57
C GLN A 292 2.11 0.27 -21.46
N PRO A 293 1.80 0.51 -20.18
CA PRO A 293 2.42 -0.22 -19.06
C PRO A 293 2.12 -1.72 -19.17
N VAL A 294 3.17 -2.55 -19.27
CA VAL A 294 3.05 -4.00 -19.35
C VAL A 294 4.38 -4.68 -19.01
N ALA A 295 4.28 -5.76 -18.24
CA ALA A 295 5.36 -6.63 -17.82
C ALA A 295 4.80 -8.04 -17.59
N GLY A 296 5.65 -9.01 -17.29
CA GLY A 296 5.17 -10.36 -17.01
C GLY A 296 6.19 -11.29 -16.40
N VAL A 297 5.70 -12.45 -15.97
CA VAL A 297 6.46 -13.56 -15.44
C VAL A 297 6.21 -14.77 -16.32
N LEU A 298 7.26 -15.43 -16.80
CA LEU A 298 7.19 -16.75 -17.41
C LEU A 298 7.69 -17.77 -16.38
N ALA A 299 6.91 -18.83 -16.17
CA ALA A 299 7.26 -19.90 -15.25
C ALA A 299 7.48 -21.20 -16.01
N SER A 300 8.56 -21.90 -15.66
CA SER A 300 8.89 -23.21 -16.22
C SER A 300 7.82 -24.25 -15.92
N ARG A 301 7.73 -25.30 -16.74
CA ARG A 301 6.82 -26.42 -16.48
C ARG A 301 7.04 -27.04 -15.11
N ARG A 302 8.29 -27.15 -14.67
CA ARG A 302 8.64 -27.61 -13.32
C ARG A 302 7.90 -26.86 -12.21
N VAL A 303 7.79 -25.53 -12.33
CA VAL A 303 7.09 -24.71 -11.34
C VAL A 303 5.58 -24.90 -11.46
N ILE A 304 5.06 -24.86 -12.69
CA ILE A 304 3.62 -24.99 -12.97
C ILE A 304 3.08 -26.36 -12.57
N ASP A 305 3.78 -27.45 -12.87
CA ASP A 305 3.38 -28.81 -12.52
C ASP A 305 3.24 -28.99 -11.00
N VAL A 306 4.03 -28.28 -10.20
CA VAL A 306 3.92 -28.30 -8.73
C VAL A 306 2.66 -27.56 -8.28
N LEU A 307 2.39 -26.37 -8.84
CA LEU A 307 1.17 -25.64 -8.53
C LEU A 307 -0.08 -26.41 -8.95
N GLU A 308 -0.11 -26.99 -10.16
CA GLU A 308 -1.24 -27.79 -10.66
C GLU A 308 -1.50 -29.03 -9.78
N LYS A 309 -0.46 -29.66 -9.23
CA LYS A 309 -0.61 -30.79 -8.28
C LYS A 309 -0.97 -30.35 -6.86
N GLY A 310 -0.66 -29.12 -6.50
CA GLY A 310 -0.94 -28.53 -5.19
C GLY A 310 -2.30 -27.84 -5.16
N SER A 311 -2.30 -26.51 -5.04
CA SER A 311 -3.52 -25.72 -4.91
C SER A 311 -4.24 -25.44 -6.24
N SER A 312 -3.56 -25.68 -7.37
CA SER A 312 -4.00 -25.25 -8.71
C SER A 312 -4.29 -23.75 -8.83
N ALA A 313 -3.72 -22.93 -7.94
CA ALA A 313 -3.89 -21.49 -7.92
C ALA A 313 -2.55 -20.80 -7.70
N PHE A 314 -2.38 -19.59 -8.24
CA PHE A 314 -1.29 -18.71 -7.86
C PHE A 314 -1.84 -17.61 -6.92
N VAL A 315 -1.37 -17.56 -5.68
CA VAL A 315 -1.87 -16.61 -4.66
C VAL A 315 -1.17 -15.26 -4.82
N HIS A 316 -1.50 -14.62 -5.94
CA HIS A 316 -1.05 -13.29 -6.28
C HIS A 316 -2.05 -12.67 -7.25
N GLY A 317 -2.52 -11.46 -6.97
CA GLY A 317 -3.44 -10.76 -7.85
C GLY A 317 -3.55 -9.29 -7.49
N HIS A 318 -3.72 -8.44 -8.50
CA HIS A 318 -3.98 -7.01 -8.33
C HIS A 318 -4.98 -6.55 -9.40
N THR A 319 -5.70 -5.46 -9.13
CA THR A 319 -6.86 -5.01 -9.92
C THR A 319 -6.59 -4.95 -11.42
N TYR A 320 -5.47 -4.35 -11.85
CA TYR A 320 -5.16 -4.15 -13.27
C TYR A 320 -4.25 -5.22 -13.88
N GLN A 321 -4.07 -6.39 -13.25
CA GLN A 321 -3.28 -7.46 -13.88
C GLN A 321 -3.92 -7.89 -15.21
N GLY A 322 -3.12 -8.32 -16.18
CA GLY A 322 -3.62 -8.74 -17.48
C GLY A 322 -4.42 -7.66 -18.24
N HIS A 323 -4.14 -6.37 -18.00
CA HIS A 323 -4.92 -5.27 -18.60
C HIS A 323 -5.03 -5.44 -20.13
N PRO A 324 -6.25 -5.51 -20.72
CA PRO A 324 -6.41 -5.87 -22.13
C PRO A 324 -5.65 -4.95 -23.09
N ALA A 325 -5.71 -3.63 -22.85
CA ALA A 325 -4.98 -2.65 -23.65
C ALA A 325 -3.45 -2.86 -23.62
N GLY A 326 -2.88 -3.17 -22.45
CA GLY A 326 -1.45 -3.47 -22.30
C GLY A 326 -1.07 -4.77 -23.02
N CYS A 327 -1.92 -5.79 -22.95
CA CYS A 327 -1.71 -7.04 -23.67
C CYS A 327 -1.74 -6.84 -25.20
N ALA A 328 -2.70 -6.06 -25.70
CA ALA A 328 -2.81 -5.73 -27.12
C ALA A 328 -1.61 -4.92 -27.63
N ALA A 329 -1.14 -3.95 -26.85
CA ALA A 329 0.06 -3.18 -27.17
C ALA A 329 1.30 -4.08 -27.26
N ALA A 330 1.53 -4.91 -26.23
CA ALA A 330 2.66 -5.83 -26.19
C ALA A 330 2.63 -6.81 -27.36
N LEU A 331 1.48 -7.42 -27.64
CA LEU A 331 1.34 -8.36 -28.74
C LEU A 331 1.66 -7.71 -30.08
N GLU A 332 1.18 -6.50 -30.34
CA GLU A 332 1.45 -5.79 -31.60
C GLU A 332 2.93 -5.37 -31.72
N VAL A 333 3.54 -4.91 -30.63
CA VAL A 333 4.99 -4.63 -30.60
C VAL A 333 5.81 -5.87 -30.91
N GLN A 334 5.48 -7.02 -30.31
CA GLN A 334 6.19 -8.27 -30.58
C GLN A 334 5.95 -8.79 -32.01
N ARG A 335 4.76 -8.57 -32.59
CA ARG A 335 4.48 -8.86 -33.99
C ARG A 335 5.34 -8.02 -34.92
N ILE A 336 5.42 -6.70 -34.68
CA ILE A 336 6.29 -5.79 -35.45
C ILE A 336 7.74 -6.26 -35.40
N ILE A 337 8.27 -6.55 -34.20
CA ILE A 337 9.65 -7.04 -34.04
C ILE A 337 9.92 -8.29 -34.87
N LYS A 338 8.96 -9.24 -34.90
CA LYS A 338 9.07 -10.47 -35.66
C LYS A 338 8.94 -10.26 -37.17
N GLU A 339 7.91 -9.54 -37.60
CA GLU A 339 7.57 -9.30 -39.03
C GLU A 339 8.65 -8.47 -39.73
N GLU A 340 9.14 -7.42 -39.07
CA GLU A 340 10.17 -6.53 -39.60
C GLU A 340 11.60 -7.05 -39.35
N LYS A 341 11.72 -8.25 -38.76
CA LYS A 341 13.01 -8.92 -38.46
C LYS A 341 13.95 -8.05 -37.62
N LEU A 342 13.39 -7.28 -36.68
CA LEU A 342 14.15 -6.28 -35.93
C LEU A 342 15.25 -6.90 -35.07
N LEU A 343 15.10 -8.15 -34.61
CA LEU A 343 16.17 -8.84 -33.85
C LEU A 343 17.45 -9.03 -34.68
N ALA A 344 17.32 -9.30 -35.98
CA ALA A 344 18.48 -9.38 -36.88
C ALA A 344 19.16 -8.01 -37.01
N ASN A 345 18.36 -6.93 -37.04
CA ASN A 345 18.90 -5.57 -37.02
C ASN A 345 19.58 -5.23 -35.69
N VAL A 346 19.03 -5.66 -34.54
CA VAL A 346 19.68 -5.50 -33.22
C VAL A 346 21.07 -6.15 -33.21
N GLN A 347 21.22 -7.34 -33.78
CA GLN A 347 22.51 -8.01 -33.88
C GLN A 347 23.49 -7.25 -34.78
N ALA A 348 23.05 -6.86 -35.99
CA ALA A 348 23.89 -6.15 -36.96
C ALA A 348 24.31 -4.75 -36.46
N MET A 349 23.34 -3.94 -36.05
CA MET A 349 23.58 -2.57 -35.55
C MET A 349 24.27 -2.59 -34.19
N GLY A 350 24.01 -3.60 -33.36
CA GLY A 350 24.73 -3.81 -32.11
C GLY A 350 26.21 -4.07 -32.31
N ALA A 351 26.58 -4.87 -33.32
CA ALA A 351 27.97 -5.09 -33.68
C ALA A 351 28.65 -3.81 -34.19
N LEU A 352 27.94 -3.03 -35.02
CA LEU A 352 28.42 -1.73 -35.52
C LEU A 352 28.62 -0.73 -34.37
N LEU A 353 27.64 -0.60 -33.48
CA LEU A 353 27.69 0.27 -32.31
C LEU A 353 28.84 -0.10 -31.37
N SER A 354 28.98 -1.40 -31.07
CA SER A 354 30.08 -1.90 -30.22
C SER A 354 31.45 -1.53 -30.77
N LYS A 355 31.67 -1.83 -32.06
CA LYS A 355 32.92 -1.56 -32.75
C LYS A 355 33.21 -0.05 -32.73
N GLY A 356 32.24 0.77 -33.15
CA GLY A 356 32.40 2.21 -33.22
C GLY A 356 32.68 2.86 -31.85
N LEU A 357 31.94 2.48 -30.80
CA LEU A 357 32.18 3.01 -29.44
C LEU A 357 33.58 2.65 -28.94
N ARG A 358 34.03 1.41 -29.15
CA ARG A 358 35.37 0.96 -28.74
C ARG A 358 36.45 1.71 -29.51
N GLU A 359 36.36 1.78 -30.83
CA GLU A 359 37.32 2.51 -31.66
C GLU A 359 37.39 4.00 -31.29
N ARG A 360 36.25 4.61 -30.98
CA ARG A 360 36.16 6.05 -30.69
C ARG A 360 36.61 6.44 -29.28
N LEU A 361 36.33 5.61 -28.27
CA LEU A 361 36.43 6.00 -26.86
C LEU A 361 37.34 5.10 -26.02
N ALA A 362 37.73 3.91 -26.47
CA ALA A 362 38.53 3.00 -25.65
C ALA A 362 39.92 3.56 -25.28
N ALA A 363 40.47 4.50 -26.07
CA ALA A 363 41.73 5.17 -25.76
C ALA A 363 41.55 6.41 -24.85
N HIS A 364 40.32 6.89 -24.62
CA HIS A 364 40.07 8.10 -23.85
C HIS A 364 40.54 7.92 -22.39
N PRO A 365 41.25 8.91 -21.79
CA PRO A 365 41.84 8.78 -20.45
C PRO A 365 40.80 8.64 -19.34
N ASN A 366 39.59 9.19 -19.53
CA ASN A 366 38.51 9.10 -18.55
C ASN A 366 37.46 8.02 -18.83
N VAL A 367 37.66 7.17 -19.84
CA VAL A 367 36.77 6.04 -20.13
C VAL A 367 37.40 4.76 -19.60
N GLY A 368 36.80 4.15 -18.59
CA GLY A 368 37.30 2.94 -17.94
C GLY A 368 36.93 1.68 -18.71
N ASP A 369 35.64 1.55 -19.07
CA ASP A 369 35.13 0.36 -19.72
C ASP A 369 33.95 0.65 -20.65
N ILE A 370 33.85 -0.13 -21.72
CA ILE A 370 32.80 -0.09 -22.74
C ILE A 370 32.28 -1.52 -22.91
N ARG A 371 31.03 -1.74 -22.55
CA ARG A 371 30.47 -3.09 -22.35
C ARG A 371 28.99 -3.15 -22.69
N GLY A 372 28.52 -4.32 -23.09
CA GLY A 372 27.14 -4.50 -23.52
C GLY A 372 26.95 -5.69 -24.46
N ARG A 373 25.71 -5.86 -24.92
CA ARG A 373 25.30 -6.83 -25.95
C ARG A 373 24.14 -6.25 -26.77
N GLY A 374 24.02 -6.64 -28.04
CA GLY A 374 22.96 -6.12 -28.93
C GLY A 374 22.98 -4.59 -28.99
N LEU A 375 21.83 -3.96 -28.77
CA LEU A 375 21.68 -2.50 -28.67
C LEU A 375 21.54 -2.05 -27.20
N PHE A 376 22.39 -2.58 -26.32
CA PHE A 376 22.40 -2.25 -24.90
C PHE A 376 23.82 -2.11 -24.38
N TRP A 377 24.35 -0.89 -24.43
CA TRP A 377 25.76 -0.58 -24.18
C TRP A 377 25.92 0.46 -23.08
N GLY A 378 26.89 0.23 -22.19
CA GLY A 378 27.30 1.15 -21.15
C GLY A 378 28.73 1.62 -21.34
N ILE A 379 28.98 2.86 -20.93
CA ILE A 379 30.30 3.49 -20.88
C ILE A 379 30.53 3.95 -19.44
N GLU A 380 31.49 3.35 -18.75
CA GLU A 380 31.88 3.72 -17.39
C GLU A 380 33.04 4.70 -17.40
N PHE A 381 32.92 5.75 -16.58
CA PHE A 381 33.92 6.81 -16.49
C PHE A 381 34.81 6.66 -15.25
N VAL A 382 36.08 6.99 -15.40
CA VAL A 382 37.11 6.91 -14.35
C VAL A 382 37.95 8.18 -14.32
N ALA A 383 38.35 8.60 -13.12
CA ALA A 383 39.26 9.72 -12.94
C ALA A 383 40.67 9.35 -13.43
N ASP A 384 41.11 8.12 -13.18
CA ASP A 384 42.38 7.58 -13.67
C ASP A 384 42.20 6.16 -14.23
N LYS A 385 42.60 5.96 -15.49
CA LYS A 385 42.44 4.69 -16.22
C LYS A 385 43.40 3.58 -15.79
N LYS A 386 44.52 3.90 -15.17
CA LYS A 386 45.51 2.89 -14.74
C LYS A 386 45.11 2.26 -13.41
N THR A 387 44.68 3.10 -12.48
CA THR A 387 44.22 2.71 -11.14
C THR A 387 42.74 2.35 -11.11
N LEU A 388 41.99 2.73 -12.16
CA LEU A 388 40.55 2.62 -12.28
C LEU A 388 39.79 3.45 -11.22
N SER A 389 40.41 4.47 -10.62
CA SER A 389 39.76 5.28 -9.59
C SER A 389 38.47 5.94 -10.13
N PRO A 390 37.34 5.86 -9.41
CA PRO A 390 36.12 6.54 -9.82
C PRO A 390 36.24 8.05 -9.61
N PHE A 391 35.39 8.83 -10.30
CA PHE A 391 35.19 10.23 -9.95
C PHE A 391 34.47 10.37 -8.59
N PRO A 392 34.70 11.48 -7.86
CA PRO A 392 33.89 11.83 -6.70
C PRO A 392 32.38 11.86 -7.02
N VAL A 393 31.55 11.31 -6.13
CA VAL A 393 30.09 11.20 -6.32
C VAL A 393 29.42 12.57 -6.58
N GLY A 394 29.95 13.64 -5.97
CA GLY A 394 29.43 15.01 -6.12
C GLY A 394 29.66 15.63 -7.50
N ASP A 395 30.53 15.05 -8.33
CA ASP A 395 30.80 15.55 -9.67
C ASP A 395 29.67 15.17 -10.65
N HIS A 396 28.88 14.14 -10.32
CA HIS A 396 27.71 13.69 -11.08
C HIS A 396 28.00 13.51 -12.59
N VAL A 397 29.17 12.93 -12.93
CA VAL A 397 29.71 12.89 -14.30
C VAL A 397 28.71 12.29 -15.29
N GLY A 398 28.07 11.16 -14.94
CA GLY A 398 27.12 10.50 -15.84
C GLY A 398 25.90 11.39 -16.14
N LEU A 399 25.34 12.03 -15.10
CA LEU A 399 24.23 12.96 -15.25
C LEU A 399 24.63 14.20 -16.06
N ALA A 400 25.78 14.80 -15.76
CA ALA A 400 26.25 16.02 -16.42
C ALA A 400 26.52 15.80 -17.93
N ILE A 401 27.04 14.63 -18.32
CA ILE A 401 27.17 14.23 -19.72
C ILE A 401 25.80 14.12 -20.40
N CYS A 402 24.81 13.51 -19.74
CA CYS A 402 23.45 13.42 -20.28
C CYS A 402 22.84 14.81 -20.48
N GLU A 403 23.01 15.71 -19.52
CA GLU A 403 22.53 17.09 -19.60
C GLU A 403 23.17 17.87 -20.75
N LEU A 404 24.47 17.68 -20.97
CA LEU A 404 25.18 18.26 -22.10
C LEU A 404 24.67 17.69 -23.43
N GLY A 405 24.35 16.38 -23.48
CA GLY A 405 23.76 15.72 -24.64
C GLY A 405 22.42 16.33 -25.07
N LEU A 406 21.59 16.76 -24.11
CA LEU A 406 20.29 17.40 -24.37
C LEU A 406 20.38 18.85 -24.89
N THR A 407 21.59 19.42 -24.98
CA THR A 407 21.78 20.76 -25.56
C THR A 407 21.63 20.73 -27.08
N GLN A 408 21.29 21.87 -27.67
CA GLN A 408 21.13 22.00 -29.13
C GLN A 408 22.39 21.64 -29.93
N LYS A 409 23.59 21.71 -29.30
CA LYS A 409 24.85 21.32 -29.93
C LYS A 409 24.91 19.82 -30.25
N TYR A 410 24.32 18.98 -29.40
CA TYR A 410 24.40 17.53 -29.50
C TYR A 410 23.08 16.90 -29.88
N GLY A 411 21.98 17.33 -29.24
CA GLY A 411 20.64 16.86 -29.55
C GLY A 411 20.47 15.35 -29.36
N ILE A 412 21.10 14.74 -28.35
CA ILE A 412 21.00 13.31 -28.07
C ILE A 412 20.67 13.05 -26.60
N ASN A 413 19.72 12.16 -26.36
CA ASN A 413 19.41 11.63 -25.04
C ASN A 413 20.16 10.32 -24.78
N VAL A 414 20.93 10.28 -23.70
CA VAL A 414 21.58 9.07 -23.16
C VAL A 414 21.14 8.88 -21.71
N TYR A 415 21.17 7.64 -21.22
CA TYR A 415 20.62 7.34 -19.89
C TYR A 415 21.72 7.34 -18.81
N PRO A 416 21.63 8.18 -17.76
CA PRO A 416 22.63 8.21 -16.71
C PRO A 416 22.43 7.08 -15.70
N GLY A 417 23.55 6.55 -15.20
CA GLY A 417 23.56 5.66 -14.05
C GLY A 417 24.80 5.85 -13.18
N GLY A 418 24.77 5.26 -11.99
CA GLY A 418 25.84 5.39 -10.99
C GLY A 418 25.89 4.19 -10.06
N GLY A 419 26.96 4.06 -9.28
CA GLY A 419 27.14 2.97 -8.33
C GLY A 419 27.80 1.71 -8.91
N SER A 420 28.48 1.82 -10.06
CA SER A 420 29.13 0.66 -10.71
C SER A 420 30.27 0.01 -9.92
N VAL A 421 30.87 0.74 -8.96
CA VAL A 421 31.95 0.23 -8.11
C VAL A 421 31.39 -0.47 -6.87
N ASP A 422 30.57 0.21 -6.08
CA ASP A 422 30.16 -0.23 -4.73
C ASP A 422 28.66 0.01 -4.44
N GLY A 423 27.87 0.39 -5.45
CA GLY A 423 26.46 0.78 -5.29
C GLY A 423 26.26 2.27 -5.00
N ILE A 424 27.34 3.04 -4.84
CA ILE A 424 27.35 4.50 -4.63
C ILE A 424 28.26 5.20 -5.66
N GLN A 425 29.52 4.78 -5.79
CA GLN A 425 30.53 5.35 -6.69
C GLN A 425 30.55 4.66 -8.06
N GLY A 426 31.03 5.39 -9.08
CA GLY A 426 31.21 4.89 -10.45
C GLY A 426 30.06 5.29 -11.36
N ASP A 427 30.24 6.42 -12.03
CA ASP A 427 29.34 6.98 -13.03
C ASP A 427 29.45 6.25 -14.36
N HIS A 428 28.31 6.08 -15.02
CA HIS A 428 28.23 5.57 -16.38
C HIS A 428 27.06 6.19 -17.15
N ILE A 429 27.10 6.06 -18.47
CA ILE A 429 25.96 6.31 -19.35
C ILE A 429 25.58 5.03 -20.09
N ILE A 430 24.30 4.93 -20.47
CA ILE A 430 23.74 3.82 -21.25
C ILE A 430 23.23 4.36 -22.59
N ILE A 431 23.58 3.63 -23.65
CA ILE A 431 23.16 3.81 -25.03
C ILE A 431 22.33 2.59 -25.42
N SER A 432 21.07 2.83 -25.75
CA SER A 432 20.10 1.80 -26.09
C SER A 432 19.06 2.30 -27.11
N PRO A 433 19.48 2.61 -28.34
CA PRO A 433 18.57 3.09 -29.39
C PRO A 433 17.51 2.04 -29.73
N ALA A 434 16.46 2.45 -30.44
CA ALA A 434 15.42 1.53 -30.88
C ALA A 434 15.96 0.47 -31.86
N PHE A 435 15.25 -0.65 -31.98
CA PHE A 435 15.65 -1.81 -32.79
C PHE A 435 15.59 -1.56 -34.29
N ASN A 436 14.87 -0.51 -34.72
CA ASN A 436 14.80 -0.02 -36.09
C ASN A 436 15.85 1.08 -36.39
N VAL A 437 16.83 1.29 -35.51
CA VAL A 437 17.96 2.20 -35.78
C VAL A 437 18.70 1.79 -37.05
N ARG A 438 19.11 2.77 -37.85
CA ARG A 438 19.86 2.56 -39.09
C ARG A 438 21.37 2.65 -38.87
N SER A 439 22.16 2.16 -39.83
CA SER A 439 23.62 2.22 -39.77
C SER A 439 24.16 3.64 -39.69
N ASP A 440 23.59 4.57 -40.46
CA ASP A 440 23.99 5.98 -40.45
C ASP A 440 23.63 6.68 -39.12
N GLU A 441 22.53 6.28 -38.49
CA GLU A 441 22.18 6.74 -37.14
C GLU A 441 23.14 6.17 -36.08
N VAL A 442 23.55 4.91 -36.21
CA VAL A 442 24.55 4.31 -35.30
C VAL A 442 25.90 5.04 -35.40
N GLU A 443 26.36 5.31 -36.63
CA GLU A 443 27.58 6.09 -36.86
C GLU A 443 27.48 7.50 -36.27
N TRP A 444 26.33 8.15 -36.45
CA TRP A 444 26.05 9.46 -35.86
C TRP A 444 26.02 9.43 -34.33
N ILE A 445 25.44 8.39 -33.71
CA ILE A 445 25.45 8.20 -32.25
C ILE A 445 26.89 8.09 -31.76
N VAL A 446 27.72 7.26 -32.41
CA VAL A 446 29.12 7.05 -32.03
C VAL A 446 29.92 8.35 -32.11
N ASP A 447 29.80 9.10 -33.21
CA ASP A 447 30.47 10.39 -33.36
C ASP A 447 29.99 11.41 -32.31
N THR A 448 28.68 11.53 -32.15
CA THR A 448 28.08 12.52 -31.26
C THR A 448 28.40 12.24 -29.80
N VAL A 449 28.32 10.98 -29.35
CA VAL A 449 28.74 10.58 -28.01
C VAL A 449 30.25 10.76 -27.84
N GLY A 450 31.05 10.46 -28.87
CA GLY A 450 32.48 10.72 -28.87
C GLY A 450 32.82 12.19 -28.60
N ARG A 451 32.24 13.10 -29.39
CA ARG A 451 32.39 14.55 -29.20
C ARG A 451 31.87 15.02 -27.84
N LEU A 452 30.75 14.46 -27.40
CA LEU A 452 30.13 14.79 -26.11
C LEU A 452 31.08 14.49 -24.94
N VAL A 453 31.70 13.30 -24.94
CA VAL A 453 32.66 12.89 -23.92
C VAL A 453 33.92 13.75 -23.97
N ASP A 454 34.48 13.97 -25.16
CA ASP A 454 35.70 14.77 -25.32
C ASP A 454 35.50 16.21 -24.81
N ASP A 455 34.41 16.87 -25.23
CA ASP A 455 34.10 18.24 -24.82
C ASP A 455 33.85 18.37 -23.32
N PHE A 456 33.19 17.38 -22.72
CA PHE A 456 32.91 17.37 -21.29
C PHE A 456 34.21 17.36 -20.49
N PHE A 457 35.11 16.42 -20.81
CA PHE A 457 36.38 16.28 -20.09
C PHE A 457 37.42 17.36 -20.46
N ALA A 458 37.39 17.90 -21.69
CA ALA A 458 38.22 19.05 -22.06
C ALA A 458 37.87 20.31 -21.24
N LYS A 459 36.58 20.58 -21.01
CA LYS A 459 36.14 21.67 -20.13
C LYS A 459 36.54 21.44 -18.66
N GLN A 460 36.46 20.21 -18.18
CA GLN A 460 36.82 19.87 -16.81
C GLN A 460 38.34 20.00 -16.56
N ALA A 461 39.17 19.62 -17.54
CA ALA A 461 40.62 19.81 -17.49
C ALA A 461 41.00 21.31 -17.51
N GLY A 462 40.30 22.14 -18.29
CA GLY A 462 40.49 23.59 -18.31
C GLY A 462 40.06 24.28 -16.99
N ALA A 463 39.00 23.78 -16.34
CA ALA A 463 38.57 24.28 -15.03
C ALA A 463 39.52 23.87 -13.89
N ALA A 464 40.08 22.65 -13.94
CA ALA A 464 41.09 22.18 -13.00
C ALA A 464 42.42 22.96 -13.14
N SER A 465 42.80 23.34 -14.37
CA SER A 465 43.96 24.23 -14.62
C SER A 465 43.80 25.63 -14.02
N MET A 466 42.58 26.13 -13.82
CA MET A 466 42.32 27.43 -13.18
C MET A 466 42.17 27.33 -11.65
N ALA A 467 41.85 26.15 -11.12
CA ALA A 467 41.65 25.92 -9.68
C ALA A 467 42.95 25.60 -8.90
N VAL A 468 44.05 25.30 -9.58
CA VAL A 468 45.37 24.99 -8.97
C VAL A 468 46.24 26.25 -8.77
N GLY A 469 45.79 27.42 -9.25
CA GLY A 469 46.56 28.67 -9.27
C GLY A 469 46.44 29.60 -8.05
N VAL A 470 45.94 29.14 -6.89
CA VAL A 470 45.84 29.98 -5.67
C VAL A 470 46.54 29.33 -4.51
N THR A 471 47.85 29.07 -4.65
CA THR A 471 48.76 28.89 -3.51
C THR A 471 50.20 29.23 -3.90
N ASN A 472 50.61 30.42 -3.47
CA ASN A 472 51.97 30.83 -3.11
C ASN A 472 53.08 30.98 -4.18
N VAL A 473 53.39 32.28 -4.43
CA VAL A 473 54.71 32.93 -4.51
C VAL A 473 55.70 32.41 -5.57
N ARG A 474 55.97 33.23 -6.60
CA ARG A 474 57.29 33.89 -6.81
C ARG A 474 57.35 34.67 -8.13
N HIS A 475 57.80 35.91 -7.99
CA HIS A 475 58.32 36.78 -9.05
C HIS A 475 59.40 36.10 -9.92
N ALA A 476 59.56 36.66 -11.12
CA ALA A 476 60.69 36.54 -12.04
C ALA A 476 60.65 35.37 -13.04
N ALA A 477 59.76 35.44 -14.04
CA ALA A 477 59.89 34.72 -15.30
C ALA A 477 59.05 35.35 -16.44
N ASP A 478 58.90 36.69 -16.45
CA ASP A 478 57.98 37.41 -17.36
C ASP A 478 58.67 38.32 -18.40
N GLU A 479 60.00 38.22 -18.54
CA GLU A 479 60.75 39.03 -19.52
C GLU A 479 61.21 38.27 -20.77
N GLU A 480 61.18 36.94 -20.79
CA GLU A 480 61.68 36.16 -21.92
C GLU A 480 60.59 35.82 -22.97
N ALA A 481 59.32 35.81 -22.56
CA ALA A 481 58.17 35.57 -23.46
C ALA A 481 57.75 36.79 -24.31
N ARG A 482 58.30 37.99 -24.04
CA ARG A 482 58.05 39.20 -24.85
C ARG A 482 58.92 39.28 -26.11
N ALA A 483 60.02 38.53 -26.19
CA ALA A 483 60.96 38.62 -27.32
C ALA A 483 60.57 37.74 -28.53
N GLU A 484 59.80 36.65 -28.35
CA GLU A 484 59.35 35.79 -29.46
C GLU A 484 58.10 36.33 -30.20
N VAL A 485 57.33 37.22 -29.56
CA VAL A 485 56.12 37.82 -30.15
C VAL A 485 56.46 38.85 -31.25
N ASP A 486 57.59 39.55 -31.14
CA ASP A 486 58.02 40.52 -32.15
C ASP A 486 58.51 39.86 -33.45
N VAL A 487 59.00 38.62 -33.39
CA VAL A 487 59.43 37.85 -34.57
C VAL A 487 58.23 37.27 -35.35
N LEU A 488 57.10 37.03 -34.68
CA LEU A 488 55.83 36.61 -35.31
C LEU A 488 55.08 37.76 -36.00
N ASN A 489 55.21 38.99 -35.50
CA ASN A 489 54.62 40.18 -36.14
C ASN A 489 55.24 40.49 -37.52
N SER A 490 56.52 40.17 -37.74
CA SER A 490 57.20 40.33 -39.04
C SER A 490 56.65 39.42 -40.15
N ARG A 491 56.08 38.25 -39.80
CA ARG A 491 55.48 37.33 -40.78
C ARG A 491 54.04 37.70 -41.13
N LEU A 492 53.32 38.40 -40.24
CA LEU A 492 51.95 38.87 -40.47
C LEU A 492 51.88 40.02 -41.51
N GLU A 493 52.93 40.84 -41.60
CA GLU A 493 53.02 41.94 -42.57
C GLU A 493 53.09 41.47 -44.04
N LYS A 494 53.75 40.34 -44.31
CA LYS A 494 53.83 39.75 -45.66
C LYS A 494 52.49 39.18 -46.13
N THR A 495 51.68 38.63 -45.22
CA THR A 495 50.32 38.14 -45.53
C THR A 495 49.36 39.31 -45.79
N THR A 496 49.56 40.44 -45.11
CA THR A 496 48.76 41.66 -45.26
C THR A 496 48.94 42.33 -46.63
N GLN A 497 50.13 42.22 -47.25
CA GLN A 497 50.37 42.71 -48.62
C GLN A 497 49.68 41.88 -49.70
N LEU A 498 49.49 40.57 -49.49
CA LEU A 498 48.79 39.70 -50.43
C LEU A 498 47.27 39.98 -50.41
N THR A 499 46.72 40.25 -49.23
CA THR A 499 45.31 40.64 -49.04
C THR A 499 44.99 41.99 -49.71
N LYS A 500 45.92 42.96 -49.67
CA LYS A 500 45.76 44.25 -50.38
C LYS A 500 45.69 44.11 -51.92
N LYS A 501 46.36 43.11 -52.51
CA LYS A 501 46.30 42.87 -53.97
C LYS A 501 44.97 42.23 -54.41
N ILE A 502 44.40 41.37 -53.58
CA ILE A 502 43.07 40.77 -53.82
C ILE A 502 41.97 41.83 -53.68
N GLN A 503 42.11 42.74 -52.71
CA GLN A 503 41.17 43.84 -52.46
C GLN A 503 41.15 44.87 -53.62
N ALA A 504 42.28 45.07 -54.31
CA ALA A 504 42.36 45.92 -55.51
C ALA A 504 41.68 45.31 -56.76
N CYS A 505 41.60 43.98 -56.86
CA CYS A 505 40.86 43.31 -57.94
C CYS A 505 39.35 43.34 -57.71
N LEU A 506 38.88 43.23 -56.46
CA LEU A 506 37.47 43.38 -56.09
C LEU A 506 36.97 44.82 -56.30
N GLY A 507 37.81 45.84 -56.09
CA GLY A 507 37.45 47.25 -56.33
C GLY A 507 37.16 47.59 -57.80
N ARG A 508 37.75 46.86 -58.76
CA ARG A 508 37.47 47.06 -60.20
C ARG A 508 36.14 46.43 -60.64
N LEU A 509 35.69 45.38 -59.97
CA LEU A 509 34.37 44.76 -60.21
C LEU A 509 33.24 45.62 -59.61
N ASP A 510 33.51 46.25 -58.47
CA ASP A 510 32.55 47.12 -57.76
C ASP A 510 32.32 48.46 -58.50
N ALA A 511 33.31 48.95 -59.25
CA ALA A 511 33.19 50.15 -60.09
C ALA A 511 32.23 49.94 -61.28
N THR A 512 32.20 48.74 -61.88
CA THR A 512 31.27 48.41 -62.97
C THR A 512 29.85 48.17 -62.45
N GLY A 513 29.72 47.71 -61.20
CA GLY A 513 28.43 47.56 -60.51
C GLY A 513 27.81 48.86 -59.97
N LYS A 514 28.58 49.97 -59.91
CA LYS A 514 28.10 51.30 -59.53
C LYS A 514 27.36 52.03 -60.65
N SER A 515 27.83 51.91 -61.90
CA SER A 515 27.22 52.60 -63.05
C SER A 515 25.79 52.13 -63.38
N VAL A 516 25.39 50.92 -62.96
CA VAL A 516 24.02 50.40 -63.15
C VAL A 516 23.11 50.75 -61.97
N ARG A 517 23.68 51.00 -60.78
CA ARG A 517 22.93 51.39 -59.56
C ARG A 517 22.57 52.87 -59.53
N ASP A 518 23.39 53.74 -60.14
CA ASP A 518 23.21 55.19 -60.10
C ASP A 518 22.04 55.72 -60.95
N VAL A 519 21.41 54.89 -61.79
CA VAL A 519 20.21 55.28 -62.58
C VAL A 519 18.90 54.79 -61.93
N ALA A 520 18.93 53.77 -61.06
CA ALA A 520 17.72 53.21 -60.43
C ALA A 520 17.49 53.65 -58.97
N GLY A 521 18.48 54.31 -58.34
CA GLY A 521 18.42 54.75 -56.94
C GLY A 521 17.44 55.88 -56.59
N PRO A 522 17.27 56.95 -57.40
CA PRO A 522 16.51 58.14 -56.97
C PRO A 522 15.00 57.93 -56.81
N LEU A 523 14.41 56.90 -57.43
CA LEU A 523 12.97 56.62 -57.35
C LEU A 523 12.56 55.78 -56.13
N ASN A 524 13.49 55.04 -55.50
CA ASN A 524 13.17 54.12 -54.41
C ASN A 524 13.42 54.71 -53.01
N GLY A 525 14.14 55.83 -52.93
CA GLY A 525 14.47 56.54 -51.68
C GLY A 525 13.34 57.46 -51.18
N GLU A 526 12.66 58.15 -52.09
CA GLU A 526 11.53 59.05 -51.75
C GLU A 526 10.29 58.25 -51.30
N THR A 527 10.01 57.10 -51.93
CA THR A 527 8.90 56.22 -51.54
C THR A 527 9.11 55.58 -50.17
N LYS A 528 10.35 55.18 -49.83
CA LYS A 528 10.68 54.64 -48.50
C LYS A 528 10.59 55.69 -47.40
N LYS A 529 10.94 56.95 -47.66
CA LYS A 529 10.78 58.05 -46.69
C LYS A 529 9.31 58.34 -46.41
N LEU A 530 8.46 58.34 -47.44
CA LEU A 530 7.00 58.48 -47.29
C LEU A 530 6.37 57.31 -46.53
N GLN A 531 6.85 56.08 -46.75
CA GLN A 531 6.34 54.89 -46.07
C GLN A 531 6.75 54.84 -44.59
N VAL A 532 7.98 55.26 -44.26
CA VAL A 532 8.45 55.40 -42.87
C VAL A 532 7.71 56.54 -42.16
N LEU A 533 7.45 57.66 -42.85
CA LEU A 533 6.67 58.78 -42.31
C LEU A 533 5.21 58.38 -42.06
N GLY A 534 4.58 57.66 -42.99
CA GLY A 534 3.22 57.12 -42.83
C GLY A 534 3.12 56.18 -41.63
N ASN A 535 4.03 55.21 -41.53
CA ASN A 535 4.07 54.28 -40.39
C ASN A 535 4.30 54.99 -39.05
N ASN A 536 5.10 56.07 -39.03
CA ASN A 536 5.31 56.87 -37.82
C ASN A 536 4.06 57.70 -37.47
N ILE A 537 3.36 58.25 -38.46
CA ILE A 537 2.09 58.96 -38.25
C ILE A 537 1.02 58.01 -37.71
N ASP A 538 0.89 56.81 -38.27
CA ASP A 538 -0.05 55.79 -37.80
C ASP A 538 0.28 55.32 -36.37
N ALA A 539 1.57 55.16 -36.05
CA ALA A 539 2.01 54.83 -34.70
C ALA A 539 1.71 55.94 -33.68
N VAL A 540 1.84 57.22 -34.07
CA VAL A 540 1.51 58.37 -33.24
C VAL A 540 -0.01 58.52 -33.08
N LEU A 541 -0.79 58.34 -34.15
CA LEU A 541 -2.26 58.33 -34.08
C LEU A 541 -2.78 57.21 -33.19
N ALA A 542 -2.22 56.00 -33.30
CA ALA A 542 -2.56 54.89 -32.41
C ALA A 542 -2.18 55.18 -30.94
N ALA A 543 -1.09 55.89 -30.69
CA ALA A 543 -0.72 56.32 -29.34
C ALA A 543 -1.66 57.41 -28.78
N ILE A 544 -2.15 58.32 -29.63
CA ILE A 544 -3.13 59.35 -29.27
C ILE A 544 -4.51 58.72 -28.98
N GLU A 545 -4.98 57.78 -29.80
CA GLU A 545 -6.25 57.06 -29.57
C GLU A 545 -6.22 56.25 -28.26
N ARG A 546 -5.08 55.61 -27.95
CA ARG A 546 -4.87 54.90 -26.67
C ARG A 546 -4.98 55.80 -25.43
N LEU A 547 -4.76 57.11 -25.57
CA LEU A 547 -4.89 58.08 -24.48
C LEU A 547 -6.29 58.70 -24.39
N ARG A 548 -7.00 58.83 -25.53
CA ARG A 548 -8.29 59.53 -25.62
C ARG A 548 -9.51 58.64 -25.34
N GLN A 549 -9.56 57.42 -25.89
CA GLN A 549 -10.71 56.52 -25.72
C GLN A 549 -11.07 56.20 -24.24
N PRO A 550 -10.11 55.93 -23.34
CA PRO A 550 -10.42 55.62 -21.95
C PRO A 550 -11.03 56.80 -21.18
N ALA A 551 -10.70 58.04 -21.56
CA ALA A 551 -11.24 59.24 -20.93
C ALA A 551 -12.69 59.54 -21.38
N ASP A 552 -13.00 59.33 -22.66
CA ASP A 552 -14.35 59.54 -23.22
C ASP A 552 -15.35 58.48 -22.73
N SER A 553 -14.92 57.21 -22.57
CA SER A 553 -15.77 56.12 -22.08
C SER A 553 -16.16 56.21 -20.59
N LYS A 554 -15.48 57.05 -19.80
CA LYS A 554 -15.70 57.15 -18.35
C LYS A 554 -17.12 57.59 -17.99
N ASN A 555 -17.65 58.60 -18.69
CA ASN A 555 -18.93 59.22 -18.32
C ASN A 555 -20.12 58.28 -18.55
N ASP A 556 -20.07 57.49 -19.62
CA ASP A 556 -21.12 56.53 -19.97
C ASP A 556 -21.16 55.36 -18.99
N GLU A 557 -19.99 54.85 -18.59
CA GLU A 557 -19.90 53.76 -17.62
C GLU A 557 -20.24 54.22 -16.19
N GLU A 558 -19.89 55.46 -15.82
CA GLU A 558 -20.23 56.02 -14.50
C GLU A 558 -21.76 56.04 -14.24
N GLN A 559 -22.57 56.32 -15.27
CA GLN A 559 -24.04 56.27 -15.15
C GLN A 559 -24.54 54.85 -14.85
N ILE A 560 -23.98 53.83 -15.50
CA ILE A 560 -24.34 52.42 -15.28
C ILE A 560 -23.97 51.98 -13.86
N ILE A 561 -22.78 52.37 -13.36
CA ILE A 561 -22.35 52.05 -11.99
C ILE A 561 -23.23 52.73 -10.93
N ARG A 562 -23.69 53.97 -11.17
CA ARG A 562 -24.59 54.68 -10.25
C ARG A 562 -25.99 54.05 -10.16
N MET A 563 -26.48 53.43 -11.24
CA MET A 563 -27.78 52.75 -11.25
C MET A 563 -27.80 51.46 -10.41
N GLY A 564 -26.65 50.80 -10.25
CA GLY A 564 -26.50 49.54 -9.52
C GLY A 564 -26.93 48.30 -10.33
N PRO A 565 -26.51 47.09 -9.88
CA PRO A 565 -26.65 45.85 -10.66
C PRO A 565 -28.10 45.42 -10.91
N ASP A 566 -29.02 45.73 -9.98
CA ASP A 566 -30.43 45.34 -10.08
C ASP A 566 -31.20 46.16 -11.13
N LYS A 567 -30.91 47.47 -11.26
CA LYS A 567 -31.61 48.37 -12.19
C LYS A 567 -30.94 48.47 -13.57
N ALA A 568 -29.61 48.36 -13.63
CA ALA A 568 -28.87 48.38 -14.89
C ALA A 568 -28.94 47.04 -15.66
N GLY A 569 -29.31 45.96 -14.97
CA GLY A 569 -29.25 44.60 -15.49
C GLY A 569 -27.85 44.00 -15.29
N LEU A 570 -27.79 42.81 -14.66
CA LEU A 570 -26.54 42.19 -14.24
C LEU A 570 -25.52 42.03 -15.40
N PRO A 571 -25.86 41.53 -16.59
CA PRO A 571 -24.88 41.41 -17.69
C PRO A 571 -24.30 42.76 -18.14
N ASN A 572 -25.13 43.79 -18.22
CA ASN A 572 -24.71 45.14 -18.62
C ASN A 572 -23.81 45.77 -17.55
N TYR A 573 -24.15 45.56 -16.27
CA TYR A 573 -23.37 46.05 -15.13
C TYR A 573 -21.98 45.38 -15.07
N LEU A 574 -21.91 44.06 -15.26
CA LEU A 574 -20.63 43.32 -15.30
C LEU A 574 -19.77 43.75 -16.50
N ALA A 575 -20.38 43.98 -17.67
CA ALA A 575 -19.68 44.48 -18.86
C ALA A 575 -19.09 45.89 -18.62
N SER A 576 -19.83 46.75 -17.92
CA SER A 576 -19.38 48.10 -17.53
C SER A 576 -18.14 48.06 -16.63
N ILE A 577 -18.18 47.24 -15.57
CA ILE A 577 -17.02 47.07 -14.66
C ILE A 577 -15.81 46.48 -15.42
N LYS A 578 -16.03 45.55 -16.36
CA LYS A 578 -14.94 44.98 -17.19
C LYS A 578 -14.27 46.04 -18.06
N ARG A 579 -15.06 46.92 -18.69
CA ARG A 579 -14.53 48.03 -19.51
C ARG A 579 -13.77 49.04 -18.65
N LEU A 580 -14.28 49.38 -17.47
CA LEU A 580 -13.59 50.25 -16.52
C LEU A 580 -12.26 49.67 -16.02
N ASN A 581 -12.19 48.36 -15.73
CA ASN A 581 -10.94 47.69 -15.34
C ASN A 581 -9.90 47.68 -16.48
N LYS A 582 -10.34 47.46 -17.72
CA LYS A 582 -9.46 47.53 -18.90
C LYS A 582 -8.90 48.94 -19.10
N ALA A 583 -9.77 49.95 -19.07
CA ALA A 583 -9.38 51.36 -19.17
C ALA A 583 -8.38 51.76 -18.07
N LEU A 584 -8.61 51.28 -16.83
CA LEU A 584 -7.71 51.51 -15.71
C LEU A 584 -6.33 50.86 -15.91
N SER A 585 -6.28 49.63 -16.44
CA SER A 585 -5.03 48.93 -16.72
C SER A 585 -4.21 49.63 -17.82
N GLU A 586 -4.87 50.02 -18.92
CA GLU A 586 -4.26 50.74 -20.04
C GLU A 586 -3.71 52.11 -19.61
N MET A 587 -4.47 52.85 -18.78
CA MET A 587 -4.00 54.14 -18.24
C MET A 587 -2.82 53.98 -17.27
N LYS A 588 -2.81 52.95 -16.41
CA LYS A 588 -1.65 52.65 -15.55
C LYS A 588 -0.39 52.33 -16.34
N ALA A 589 -0.51 51.63 -17.46
CA ALA A 589 0.62 51.29 -18.33
C ALA A 589 1.24 52.53 -19.02
N SER A 590 0.45 53.60 -19.25
CA SER A 590 0.92 54.85 -19.87
C SER A 590 1.94 55.64 -19.04
N ASN A 591 1.95 55.47 -17.71
CA ASN A 591 2.86 56.10 -16.75
C ASN A 591 3.02 57.64 -16.87
N LEU A 592 2.01 58.34 -17.42
CA LEU A 592 2.03 59.80 -17.60
C LEU A 592 1.55 60.53 -16.33
N ARG A 593 2.22 61.63 -15.97
CA ARG A 593 1.84 62.45 -14.81
C ARG A 593 0.49 63.14 -15.00
N SER A 594 0.12 63.44 -16.24
CA SER A 594 -1.16 64.07 -16.61
C SER A 594 -2.39 63.15 -16.47
N THR A 595 -2.21 61.82 -16.41
CA THR A 595 -3.32 60.84 -16.32
C THR A 595 -3.58 60.34 -14.90
N GLN A 596 -2.77 60.76 -13.91
CA GLN A 596 -2.88 60.28 -12.52
C GLN A 596 -4.24 60.60 -11.87
N GLN A 597 -4.84 61.75 -12.18
CA GLN A 597 -6.15 62.13 -11.64
C GLN A 597 -7.27 61.23 -12.19
N THR A 598 -7.26 60.94 -13.49
CA THR A 598 -8.23 60.04 -14.14
C THR A 598 -8.07 58.59 -13.65
N VAL A 599 -6.82 58.14 -13.43
CA VAL A 599 -6.53 56.83 -12.83
C VAL A 599 -7.16 56.72 -11.43
N ALA A 600 -7.00 57.74 -10.59
CA ALA A 600 -7.57 57.75 -9.24
C ALA A 600 -9.11 57.70 -9.24
N GLU A 601 -9.76 58.39 -10.18
CA GLU A 601 -11.21 58.38 -10.33
C GLU A 601 -11.74 57.04 -10.87
N LEU A 602 -11.09 56.45 -11.88
CA LEU A 602 -11.42 55.11 -12.38
C LEU A 602 -11.25 54.04 -11.29
N GLN A 603 -10.21 54.14 -10.46
CA GLN A 603 -10.02 53.25 -9.30
C GLN A 603 -11.18 53.35 -8.30
N ARG A 604 -11.68 54.57 -8.04
CA ARG A 604 -12.84 54.78 -7.14
C ARG A 604 -14.11 54.18 -7.73
N LEU A 605 -14.36 54.36 -9.03
CA LEU A 605 -15.54 53.81 -9.71
C LEU A 605 -15.53 52.28 -9.76
N VAL A 606 -14.40 51.65 -10.08
CA VAL A 606 -14.25 50.19 -10.05
C VAL A 606 -14.48 49.65 -8.63
N LYS A 607 -13.90 50.30 -7.62
CA LYS A 607 -14.10 49.90 -6.21
C LYS A 607 -15.57 49.98 -5.81
N LEU A 608 -16.25 51.07 -6.15
CA LEU A 608 -17.68 51.24 -5.90
C LEU A 608 -18.52 50.15 -6.59
N GLY A 609 -18.22 49.85 -7.85
CA GLY A 609 -18.91 48.80 -8.61
C GLY A 609 -18.77 47.41 -8.00
N ASN A 610 -17.56 47.04 -7.60
CA ASN A 610 -17.30 45.75 -6.94
C ASN A 610 -18.02 45.65 -5.59
N THR A 611 -18.00 46.70 -4.75
CA THR A 611 -18.72 46.72 -3.47
C THR A 611 -20.24 46.61 -3.65
N GLN A 612 -20.81 47.26 -4.67
CA GLN A 612 -22.24 47.12 -4.97
C GLN A 612 -22.60 45.70 -5.44
N LEU A 613 -21.70 45.03 -6.17
CA LEU A 613 -21.87 43.64 -6.59
C LEU A 613 -21.83 42.68 -5.39
N GLU A 614 -20.88 42.85 -4.48
CA GLU A 614 -20.79 42.09 -3.22
C GLU A 614 -22.06 42.26 -2.36
N ASN A 615 -22.54 43.50 -2.19
CA ASN A 615 -23.76 43.79 -1.44
C ASN A 615 -25.02 43.20 -2.09
N SER A 616 -25.08 43.18 -3.43
CA SER A 616 -26.18 42.54 -4.16
C SER A 616 -26.16 41.03 -3.97
N PHE A 617 -24.97 40.40 -3.94
CA PHE A 617 -24.79 38.97 -3.69
C PHE A 617 -25.24 38.60 -2.27
N ASP A 618 -24.79 39.33 -1.26
CA ASP A 618 -25.19 39.16 0.15
C ASP A 618 -26.72 39.24 0.29
N LYS A 619 -27.32 40.31 -0.24
CA LYS A 619 -28.77 40.52 -0.17
C LYS A 619 -29.56 39.40 -0.85
N LEU A 620 -29.11 38.94 -2.02
CA LEU A 620 -29.77 37.86 -2.75
C LEU A 620 -29.70 36.53 -2.00
N LEU A 621 -28.53 36.20 -1.44
CA LEU A 621 -28.32 34.96 -0.70
C LEU A 621 -29.09 34.93 0.64
N ARG A 622 -29.14 36.05 1.36
CA ARG A 622 -29.90 36.16 2.62
C ARG A 622 -31.42 36.04 2.43
N ASN A 623 -31.95 36.57 1.32
CA ASN A 623 -33.38 36.49 1.03
C ASN A 623 -33.84 35.06 0.72
N GLU A 624 -32.97 34.25 0.11
CA GLU A 624 -33.26 32.87 -0.27
C GLU A 624 -32.90 31.86 0.84
N THR A 625 -32.03 32.24 1.79
CA THR A 625 -31.69 31.39 2.93
C THR A 625 -32.83 31.40 3.95
N PRO A 626 -33.47 30.25 4.23
CA PRO A 626 -34.56 30.19 5.20
C PRO A 626 -34.11 30.64 6.59
N ARG A 627 -34.93 31.45 7.28
CA ARG A 627 -34.59 31.95 8.62
C ARG A 627 -34.51 30.86 9.69
N ALA A 628 -35.29 29.80 9.54
CA ALA A 628 -35.29 28.66 10.43
C ALA A 628 -35.64 27.40 9.64
N LEU A 629 -34.89 26.33 9.86
CA LEU A 629 -35.18 25.00 9.34
C LEU A 629 -35.32 24.06 10.53
N GLU A 630 -36.37 23.25 10.56
CA GLU A 630 -36.53 22.16 11.52
C GLU A 630 -36.19 20.83 10.81
N PRO A 631 -34.97 20.28 10.98
CA PRO A 631 -34.53 19.10 10.22
C PRO A 631 -35.40 17.87 10.46
N LEU A 632 -35.99 17.76 11.66
CA LEU A 632 -36.84 16.62 12.04
C LEU A 632 -38.08 16.49 11.13
N HIS A 633 -38.63 17.62 10.64
CA HIS A 633 -39.74 17.61 9.69
C HIS A 633 -39.38 16.89 8.39
N PHE A 634 -38.14 17.07 7.92
CA PHE A 634 -37.66 16.52 6.65
C PHE A 634 -37.31 15.04 6.79
N ILE A 635 -36.68 14.66 7.91
CA ILE A 635 -36.35 13.27 8.23
C ILE A 635 -37.62 12.44 8.38
N THR A 636 -38.55 12.86 9.25
CA THR A 636 -39.78 12.09 9.56
C THR A 636 -40.71 11.95 8.36
N LYS A 637 -40.74 12.94 7.45
CA LYS A 637 -41.55 12.90 6.23
C LYS A 637 -40.79 12.41 5.01
N SER A 638 -39.52 12.00 5.16
CA SER A 638 -38.64 11.60 4.05
C SER A 638 -38.62 12.60 2.89
N LYS A 639 -38.59 13.90 3.21
CA LYS A 639 -38.53 14.99 2.22
C LYS A 639 -37.08 15.41 1.96
N PRO A 640 -36.74 15.80 0.72
CA PRO A 640 -35.41 16.36 0.44
C PRO A 640 -35.21 17.68 1.19
N PHE A 641 -33.97 17.91 1.62
CA PHE A 641 -33.57 19.18 2.21
C PHE A 641 -33.57 20.29 1.14
N PRO A 642 -33.90 21.55 1.51
CA PRO A 642 -34.08 22.61 0.55
C PRO A 642 -32.77 23.06 -0.09
N VAL A 643 -32.76 23.15 -1.42
CA VAL A 643 -31.69 23.76 -2.24
C VAL A 643 -32.16 25.11 -2.81
N LEU A 644 -31.22 25.96 -3.24
CA LEU A 644 -31.56 27.24 -3.88
C LEU A 644 -32.24 27.01 -5.25
N SER A 645 -33.03 27.98 -5.70
CA SER A 645 -33.76 27.87 -6.98
C SER A 645 -32.86 28.11 -8.20
N GLN A 646 -33.19 27.52 -9.35
CA GLN A 646 -32.35 27.58 -10.56
C GLN A 646 -32.12 29.00 -11.12
N ASP A 647 -33.13 29.89 -11.06
CA ASP A 647 -32.96 31.31 -11.46
C ASP A 647 -31.86 32.00 -10.63
N LYS A 648 -31.75 31.62 -9.36
CA LYS A 648 -30.79 32.19 -8.42
C LYS A 648 -29.40 31.60 -8.59
N PHE A 649 -29.27 30.32 -8.93
CA PHE A 649 -27.98 29.73 -9.31
C PHE A 649 -27.33 30.50 -10.47
N ALA A 650 -28.10 30.79 -11.52
CA ALA A 650 -27.59 31.53 -12.67
C ALA A 650 -27.08 32.92 -12.28
N ARG A 651 -27.83 33.66 -11.45
CA ARG A 651 -27.43 35.01 -10.99
C ARG A 651 -26.23 34.98 -10.05
N LEU A 652 -26.24 34.14 -9.01
CA LEU A 652 -25.15 34.02 -8.04
C LEU A 652 -23.86 33.50 -8.70
N GLY A 653 -23.97 32.51 -9.59
CA GLY A 653 -22.84 31.96 -10.35
C GLY A 653 -22.22 32.98 -11.30
N LEU A 654 -23.02 33.80 -11.98
CA LEU A 654 -22.52 34.89 -12.83
C LEU A 654 -21.73 35.94 -12.03
N MET A 655 -22.20 36.30 -10.84
CA MET A 655 -21.52 37.25 -9.96
C MET A 655 -20.19 36.67 -9.44
N ASN A 656 -20.20 35.40 -9.02
CA ASN A 656 -19.01 34.71 -8.55
C ASN A 656 -17.94 34.57 -9.65
N SER A 657 -18.32 34.10 -10.85
CA SER A 657 -17.41 33.94 -11.99
C SER A 657 -16.67 35.26 -12.33
N PHE A 658 -17.39 36.38 -12.24
CA PHE A 658 -16.81 37.70 -12.48
C PHE A 658 -15.83 38.13 -11.39
N VAL A 659 -16.22 38.05 -10.11
CA VAL A 659 -15.38 38.49 -8.98
C VAL A 659 -14.18 37.57 -8.78
N ALA A 660 -14.35 36.25 -8.93
CA ALA A 660 -13.26 35.29 -8.85
C ALA A 660 -12.21 35.51 -9.95
N GLY A 661 -12.64 35.90 -11.16
CA GLY A 661 -11.74 36.29 -12.25
C GLY A 661 -10.92 37.54 -11.93
N LEU A 662 -11.54 38.56 -11.32
CA LEU A 662 -10.85 39.79 -10.89
C LEU A 662 -9.91 39.54 -9.70
N TYR A 663 -10.34 38.74 -8.73
CA TYR A 663 -9.54 38.40 -7.55
C TYR A 663 -8.27 37.63 -7.91
N ARG A 664 -8.36 36.68 -8.85
CA ARG A 664 -7.17 35.96 -9.36
C ARG A 664 -6.17 36.90 -10.04
N GLN A 665 -6.65 37.92 -10.75
CA GLN A 665 -5.79 38.93 -11.41
C GLN A 665 -5.11 39.89 -10.42
N THR A 666 -5.81 40.31 -9.35
CA THR A 666 -5.24 41.25 -8.36
C THR A 666 -4.35 40.59 -7.33
N SER A 667 -4.58 39.31 -7.03
CA SER A 667 -3.83 38.54 -6.02
C SER A 667 -2.57 37.84 -6.57
N GLY A 668 -2.25 38.03 -7.87
CA GLY A 668 -1.12 37.38 -8.52
C GLY A 668 -1.16 35.85 -8.50
N GLY A 669 -2.36 35.26 -8.45
CA GLY A 669 -2.55 33.80 -8.38
C GLY A 669 -2.29 33.15 -7.01
N ALA A 670 -1.94 33.91 -5.96
CA ALA A 670 -1.56 33.37 -4.65
C ALA A 670 -2.67 33.38 -3.58
N GLY A 671 -3.86 33.92 -3.88
CA GLY A 671 -4.99 33.97 -2.94
C GLY A 671 -5.75 32.65 -2.89
N ALA A 672 -6.06 32.14 -1.70
CA ALA A 672 -6.83 30.90 -1.56
C ALA A 672 -8.27 31.09 -2.09
N PRO A 673 -8.88 30.09 -2.75
CA PRO A 673 -10.24 30.17 -3.30
C PRO A 673 -11.31 30.72 -2.34
N GLN A 674 -11.29 30.25 -1.10
CA GLN A 674 -12.18 30.66 -0.02
C GLN A 674 -11.96 32.10 0.46
N ASP A 675 -10.85 32.74 0.07
CA ASP A 675 -10.55 34.12 0.44
C ASP A 675 -11.17 35.17 -0.49
N SER A 676 -11.81 34.73 -1.58
CA SER A 676 -12.63 35.60 -2.43
C SER A 676 -13.73 36.30 -1.60
N PRO A 677 -13.96 37.61 -1.77
CA PRO A 677 -15.00 38.33 -1.05
C PRO A 677 -16.39 37.67 -1.13
N ILE A 678 -16.76 37.15 -2.31
CA ILE A 678 -18.02 36.44 -2.50
C ILE A 678 -18.04 35.09 -1.76
N ALA A 679 -16.93 34.34 -1.77
CA ALA A 679 -16.83 33.09 -1.03
C ALA A 679 -16.97 33.32 0.49
N LYS A 680 -16.37 34.39 1.03
CA LYS A 680 -16.50 34.75 2.46
C LYS A 680 -17.95 35.07 2.84
N ILE A 681 -18.64 35.88 2.04
CA ILE A 681 -20.06 36.22 2.26
C ILE A 681 -20.91 34.94 2.24
N TYR A 682 -20.65 34.05 1.28
CA TYR A 682 -21.37 32.76 1.19
C TYR A 682 -21.16 31.91 2.44
N ILE A 683 -19.89 31.70 2.82
CA ILE A 683 -19.49 30.89 3.99
C ILE A 683 -20.14 31.46 5.26
N GLU A 684 -20.09 32.77 5.48
CA GLU A 684 -20.65 33.42 6.67
C GLU A 684 -22.16 33.15 6.82
N ILE A 685 -22.94 33.38 5.75
CA ILE A 685 -24.40 33.21 5.78
C ILE A 685 -24.77 31.74 5.93
N ARG A 686 -24.16 30.87 5.11
CA ARG A 686 -24.54 29.46 5.02
C ARG A 686 -24.05 28.65 6.22
N SER A 687 -22.86 28.96 6.76
CA SER A 687 -22.35 28.31 7.97
C SER A 687 -23.24 28.59 9.19
N GLN A 688 -23.72 29.83 9.34
CA GLN A 688 -24.67 30.19 10.40
C GLN A 688 -26.01 29.47 10.23
N TYR A 689 -26.54 29.38 9.00
CA TYR A 689 -27.75 28.64 8.69
C TYR A 689 -27.65 27.16 9.08
N LEU A 690 -26.60 26.45 8.63
CA LEU A 690 -26.38 25.05 8.96
C LEU A 690 -26.26 24.82 10.47
N SER A 691 -25.47 25.64 11.16
CA SER A 691 -25.26 25.52 12.61
C SER A 691 -26.56 25.72 13.39
N SER A 692 -27.34 26.75 13.04
CA SER A 692 -28.62 27.04 13.69
C SER A 692 -29.68 25.94 13.49
N ALA A 693 -29.68 25.27 12.34
CA ALA A 693 -30.61 24.16 12.07
C ALA A 693 -30.28 22.92 12.93
N LEU A 694 -29.02 22.73 13.27
CA LEU A 694 -28.51 21.52 13.93
C LEU A 694 -28.42 21.62 15.45
N VAL A 695 -28.35 22.82 16.02
CA VAL A 695 -28.08 23.04 17.46
C VAL A 695 -29.07 22.32 18.40
N ASN A 696 -30.36 22.25 18.04
CA ASN A 696 -31.37 21.58 18.86
C ASN A 696 -31.17 20.06 18.90
N LEU A 697 -30.74 19.46 17.78
CA LEU A 697 -30.46 18.02 17.69
C LEU A 697 -29.15 17.66 18.41
N ALA A 698 -28.15 18.54 18.37
CA ALA A 698 -26.93 18.42 19.17
C ALA A 698 -27.26 18.39 20.68
N ALA A 699 -28.08 19.34 21.14
CA ALA A 699 -28.54 19.39 22.54
C ALA A 699 -29.38 18.16 22.94
N ALA A 700 -30.27 17.69 22.05
CA ALA A 700 -31.07 16.49 22.27
C ALA A 700 -30.20 15.22 22.39
N SER A 701 -29.12 15.13 21.61
CA SER A 701 -28.18 14.01 21.68
C SER A 701 -27.49 13.94 23.05
N SER A 702 -27.02 15.08 23.57
CA SER A 702 -26.41 15.15 24.92
C SER A 702 -27.41 14.89 26.05
N SER A 703 -28.67 15.35 25.93
CA SER A 703 -29.67 15.17 26.99
C SER A 703 -30.21 13.75 27.08
N THR A 704 -30.42 13.08 25.94
CA THR A 704 -30.93 11.70 25.86
C THR A 704 -29.93 10.64 26.32
N ALA A 705 -28.65 10.99 26.46
CA ALA A 705 -27.65 10.11 27.08
C ALA A 705 -27.90 9.90 28.59
N LYS A 706 -28.48 10.90 29.28
CA LYS A 706 -28.74 10.82 30.72
C LYS A 706 -29.99 9.96 31.00
N LYS A 707 -29.77 8.69 31.34
CA LYS A 707 -30.84 7.74 31.67
C LYS A 707 -31.55 8.08 32.98
N LYS A 708 -32.84 7.75 33.08
CA LYS A 708 -33.62 7.86 34.34
C LYS A 708 -33.13 6.90 35.43
N ASN A 709 -32.59 5.75 35.04
CA ASN A 709 -31.93 4.80 35.93
C ASN A 709 -30.47 4.65 35.47
N ALA A 710 -29.52 4.97 36.35
CA ALA A 710 -28.08 4.94 36.05
C ALA A 710 -27.56 3.51 35.79
N ASP A 711 -28.20 2.51 36.39
CA ASP A 711 -27.78 1.11 36.31
C ASP A 711 -28.38 0.36 35.11
N ALA A 712 -29.28 0.98 34.36
CA ALA A 712 -29.89 0.36 33.18
C ALA A 712 -28.90 0.26 32.03
N ILE A 713 -28.80 -0.91 31.39
CA ILE A 713 -27.96 -1.11 30.19
C ILE A 713 -28.53 -0.28 29.02
N TYR A 714 -27.64 0.39 28.29
CA TYR A 714 -28.01 1.15 27.11
C TYR A 714 -28.65 0.25 26.03
N ARG A 715 -29.67 0.78 25.34
CA ARG A 715 -30.34 0.09 24.22
C ARG A 715 -30.18 0.90 22.94
N ALA A 716 -29.91 0.21 21.84
CA ALA A 716 -29.72 0.82 20.53
C ALA A 716 -30.87 1.74 20.14
N GLY A 717 -30.56 2.90 19.55
CA GLY A 717 -31.55 3.85 19.01
C GLY A 717 -32.25 4.72 20.06
N THR A 718 -31.85 4.65 21.33
CA THR A 718 -32.43 5.49 22.40
C THR A 718 -31.81 6.89 22.48
N ASN A 719 -30.67 7.11 21.83
CA ASN A 719 -29.97 8.41 21.81
C ASN A 719 -30.28 9.20 20.53
N GLY A 720 -30.33 10.54 20.64
CA GLY A 720 -30.61 11.45 19.53
C GLY A 720 -29.51 11.56 18.46
N ILE A 721 -28.32 10.97 18.66
CA ILE A 721 -27.16 11.12 17.76
C ILE A 721 -27.42 10.61 16.34
N GLY A 722 -28.25 9.57 16.18
CA GLY A 722 -28.63 9.06 14.85
C GLY A 722 -29.42 10.08 14.04
N THR A 723 -30.44 10.68 14.64
CA THR A 723 -31.23 11.76 14.02
C THR A 723 -30.37 12.99 13.73
N TYR A 724 -29.41 13.30 14.61
CA TYR A 724 -28.47 14.39 14.40
C TYR A 724 -27.57 14.12 13.17
N ALA A 725 -27.00 12.93 13.06
CA ALA A 725 -26.17 12.54 11.92
C ALA A 725 -26.97 12.53 10.60
N GLN A 726 -28.20 12.02 10.59
CA GLN A 726 -29.07 12.06 9.41
C GLN A 726 -29.41 13.48 8.96
N ALA A 727 -29.66 14.39 9.91
CA ALA A 727 -29.87 15.80 9.61
C ALA A 727 -28.62 16.44 8.99
N MET A 728 -27.43 16.12 9.51
CA MET A 728 -26.17 16.60 8.97
C MET A 728 -25.92 16.09 7.56
N GLU A 729 -26.14 14.79 7.29
CA GLU A 729 -25.98 14.21 5.96
C GLU A 729 -26.83 14.94 4.92
N GLY A 730 -28.13 15.07 5.19
CA GLY A 730 -29.06 15.69 4.25
C GLY A 730 -28.78 17.18 4.02
N LEU A 731 -28.46 17.92 5.08
CA LEU A 731 -28.11 19.34 4.98
C LEU A 731 -26.80 19.58 4.23
N PHE A 732 -25.77 18.80 4.51
CA PHE A 732 -24.45 18.97 3.89
C PHE A 732 -24.46 18.59 2.40
N VAL A 733 -25.21 17.56 2.05
CA VAL A 733 -25.43 17.21 0.64
C VAL A 733 -26.14 18.34 -0.11
N ALA A 734 -27.23 18.86 0.45
CA ALA A 734 -27.95 19.98 -0.18
C ALA A 734 -27.05 21.22 -0.31
N GLU A 735 -26.17 21.45 0.66
CA GLU A 735 -25.20 22.54 0.61
C GLU A 735 -24.14 22.31 -0.48
N TYR A 736 -23.64 21.08 -0.63
CA TYR A 736 -22.68 20.73 -1.68
C TYR A 736 -23.26 20.95 -3.08
N GLU A 737 -24.55 20.63 -3.28
CA GLU A 737 -25.26 20.91 -4.54
C GLU A 737 -25.36 22.42 -4.81
N ASN A 738 -25.63 23.23 -3.79
CA ASN A 738 -25.63 24.69 -3.91
C ASN A 738 -24.25 25.22 -4.32
N ILE A 739 -23.18 24.72 -3.69
CA ILE A 739 -21.80 25.12 -3.98
C ILE A 739 -21.41 24.73 -5.40
N CYS A 740 -21.70 23.49 -5.83
CA CYS A 740 -21.42 23.03 -7.19
C CYS A 740 -22.08 23.88 -8.27
N SER A 741 -23.24 24.49 -7.94
CA SER A 741 -24.01 25.33 -8.85
C SER A 741 -23.55 26.79 -8.91
N ILE A 742 -22.83 27.28 -7.89
CA ILE A 742 -22.42 28.69 -7.76
C ILE A 742 -20.90 28.87 -8.01
N PHE A 743 -20.10 27.90 -7.61
CA PHE A 743 -18.64 27.97 -7.58
C PHE A 743 -17.97 27.09 -8.64
N THR A 744 -16.71 27.40 -8.96
CA THR A 744 -15.95 26.59 -9.91
C THR A 744 -15.36 25.36 -9.23
N ARG A 745 -15.02 24.32 -10.01
CA ARG A 745 -14.60 23.01 -9.47
C ARG A 745 -13.42 23.09 -8.49
N ASP A 746 -12.49 24.01 -8.72
CA ASP A 746 -11.32 24.22 -7.87
C ASP A 746 -11.70 24.81 -6.49
N ASP A 747 -12.87 25.45 -6.39
CA ASP A 747 -13.36 26.09 -5.17
C ASP A 747 -14.28 25.17 -4.34
N TRP A 748 -14.77 24.05 -4.92
CA TRP A 748 -15.80 23.21 -4.29
C TRP A 748 -15.40 22.67 -2.93
N GLY A 749 -14.22 22.02 -2.84
CA GLY A 749 -13.70 21.49 -1.58
C GLY A 749 -13.49 22.57 -0.52
N PRO A 750 -12.63 23.58 -0.78
CA PRO A 750 -12.31 24.61 0.22
C PRO A 750 -13.52 25.40 0.74
N VAL A 751 -14.47 25.75 -0.14
CA VAL A 751 -15.69 26.48 0.27
C VAL A 751 -16.64 25.57 1.05
N PHE A 752 -16.75 24.29 0.67
CA PHE A 752 -17.60 23.34 1.37
C PHE A 752 -17.06 23.02 2.77
N GLU A 753 -15.75 22.78 2.91
CA GLU A 753 -15.10 22.55 4.21
C GLU A 753 -15.30 23.75 5.15
N ALA A 754 -15.08 24.96 4.65
CA ALA A 754 -15.25 26.18 5.43
C ALA A 754 -16.73 26.40 5.84
N THR A 755 -17.68 26.15 4.94
CA THR A 755 -19.12 26.30 5.23
C THR A 755 -19.58 25.31 6.31
N CYS A 756 -19.16 24.04 6.22
CA CYS A 756 -19.52 23.00 7.18
C CYS A 756 -18.77 23.09 8.53
N GLY A 757 -17.65 23.82 8.58
CA GLY A 757 -16.73 23.87 9.72
C GLY A 757 -17.39 24.12 11.07
N THR A 758 -18.24 25.15 11.19
CA THR A 758 -18.94 25.48 12.46
C THR A 758 -19.80 24.32 12.97
N SER A 759 -20.52 23.65 12.07
CA SER A 759 -21.39 22.51 12.42
C SER A 759 -20.58 21.27 12.80
N LEU A 760 -19.42 21.06 12.17
CA LEU A 760 -18.49 19.98 12.49
C LEU A 760 -17.81 20.17 13.85
N VAL A 761 -17.47 21.43 14.22
CA VAL A 761 -16.94 21.76 15.54
C VAL A 761 -17.97 21.45 16.63
N GLU A 762 -19.24 21.78 16.40
CA GLU A 762 -20.33 21.47 17.33
C GLU A 762 -20.58 19.96 17.46
N LEU A 763 -20.57 19.21 16.35
CA LEU A 763 -20.61 17.75 16.40
C LEU A 763 -19.46 17.19 17.26
N GLY A 764 -18.24 17.70 17.04
CA GLY A 764 -17.09 17.32 17.85
C GLY A 764 -17.27 17.63 19.35
N ARG A 765 -17.95 18.72 19.70
CA ARG A 765 -18.31 19.06 21.10
C ARG A 765 -19.30 18.05 21.68
N THR A 766 -20.40 17.78 20.96
CA THR A 766 -21.41 16.78 21.37
C THR A 766 -20.79 15.41 21.56
N LEU A 767 -19.94 14.96 20.62
CA LEU A 767 -19.24 13.67 20.74
C LEU A 767 -18.32 13.61 21.97
N ARG A 768 -17.65 14.71 22.33
CA ARG A 768 -16.83 14.79 23.56
C ARG A 768 -17.69 14.73 24.83
N GLU A 769 -18.84 15.40 24.85
CA GLU A 769 -19.79 15.35 25.98
C GLU A 769 -20.34 13.93 26.17
N LEU A 770 -20.77 13.28 25.10
CA LEU A 770 -21.22 11.88 25.11
C LEU A 770 -20.11 10.94 25.57
N ASN A 771 -18.89 11.12 25.06
CA ASN A 771 -17.73 10.34 25.48
C ASN A 771 -17.41 10.50 26.97
N GLY A 772 -17.54 11.71 27.50
CA GLY A 772 -17.38 11.97 28.93
C GLY A 772 -18.40 11.21 29.78
N HIS A 773 -19.65 11.16 29.34
CA HIS A 773 -20.70 10.37 30.00
C HIS A 773 -20.39 8.86 29.98
N ILE A 774 -20.01 8.34 28.81
CA ILE A 774 -19.67 6.91 28.63
C ILE A 774 -18.51 6.50 29.54
N LYS A 775 -17.47 7.32 29.65
CA LYS A 775 -16.31 7.04 30.52
C LYS A 775 -16.68 6.91 32.00
N VAL A 776 -17.70 7.65 32.46
CA VAL A 776 -18.17 7.56 33.85
C VAL A 776 -19.00 6.30 34.09
N HIS A 777 -19.71 5.81 33.06
CA HIS A 777 -20.63 4.68 33.15
C HIS A 777 -20.24 3.53 32.20
N MET A 778 -18.97 3.15 32.18
CA MET A 778 -18.44 2.20 31.19
C MET A 778 -19.18 0.85 31.16
N SER A 779 -19.60 0.35 32.33
CA SER A 779 -20.25 -0.96 32.46
C SER A 779 -21.65 -1.02 31.84
N THR A 780 -22.34 0.12 31.70
CA THR A 780 -23.72 0.18 31.19
C THR A 780 -23.85 0.94 29.87
N ASP A 781 -22.98 1.93 29.60
CA ASP A 781 -23.07 2.85 28.47
C ASP A 781 -21.97 2.68 27.40
N CYS A 782 -21.07 1.70 27.53
CA CYS A 782 -20.11 1.38 26.45
C CYS A 782 -20.78 1.09 25.10
N TYR A 783 -22.01 0.56 25.11
CA TYR A 783 -22.79 0.30 23.90
C TYR A 783 -23.16 1.56 23.11
N LEU A 784 -23.38 2.69 23.80
CA LEU A 784 -23.57 3.98 23.15
C LEU A 784 -22.31 4.38 22.37
N ALA A 785 -21.12 4.01 22.85
CA ALA A 785 -19.87 4.24 22.11
C ALA A 785 -19.83 3.43 20.81
N TYR A 786 -20.30 2.18 20.82
CA TYR A 786 -20.37 1.35 19.62
C TYR A 786 -21.36 1.92 18.59
N GLU A 787 -22.54 2.34 19.04
CA GLU A 787 -23.54 2.99 18.18
C GLU A 787 -23.03 4.30 17.57
N ILE A 788 -22.38 5.16 18.37
CA ILE A 788 -21.76 6.40 17.86
C ILE A 788 -20.69 6.09 16.82
N VAL A 789 -19.85 5.07 17.04
CA VAL A 789 -18.83 4.66 16.06
C VAL A 789 -19.46 4.21 14.75
N GLU A 790 -20.55 3.46 14.79
CA GLU A 790 -21.28 3.05 13.59
C GLU A 790 -21.88 4.26 12.85
N ILE A 791 -22.71 5.05 13.54
CA ILE A 791 -23.46 6.17 12.96
C ILE A 791 -22.53 7.21 12.32
N ILE A 792 -21.47 7.62 13.02
CA ILE A 792 -20.55 8.65 12.51
C ILE A 792 -19.65 8.08 11.40
N SER A 793 -19.29 6.80 11.45
CA SER A 793 -18.56 6.16 10.34
C SER A 793 -19.42 6.06 9.08
N GLU A 794 -20.72 5.76 9.22
CA GLU A 794 -21.67 5.74 8.12
C GLU A 794 -21.88 7.13 7.53
N LEU A 795 -22.12 8.15 8.37
CA LEU A 795 -22.18 9.55 7.96
C LEU A 795 -20.93 9.96 7.15
N SER A 796 -19.74 9.64 7.67
CA SER A 796 -18.48 9.96 7.00
C SER A 796 -18.34 9.27 5.65
N ASN A 797 -18.74 8.00 5.53
CA ASN A 797 -18.66 7.26 4.27
C ASN A 797 -19.70 7.74 3.24
N ASN A 798 -20.90 8.09 3.69
CA ASN A 798 -21.96 8.62 2.82
C ASN A 798 -21.58 10.00 2.26
N LEU A 799 -21.06 10.89 3.11
CA LEU A 799 -20.58 12.20 2.68
C LEU A 799 -19.38 12.07 1.73
N GLU A 800 -18.38 11.25 2.05
CA GLU A 800 -17.25 10.98 1.14
C GLU A 800 -17.73 10.50 -0.24
N ARG A 801 -18.69 9.56 -0.28
CA ARG A 801 -19.21 9.02 -1.54
C ARG A 801 -19.91 10.08 -2.39
N ARG A 802 -20.59 11.05 -1.76
CA ARG A 802 -21.44 12.03 -2.45
C ARG A 802 -20.75 13.35 -2.73
N THR A 803 -19.83 13.78 -1.86
CA THR A 803 -19.17 15.08 -1.93
C THR A 803 -17.66 14.96 -2.15
N GLY A 804 -17.05 13.82 -1.83
CA GLY A 804 -15.60 13.61 -1.91
C GLY A 804 -14.77 14.32 -0.83
N GLU A 805 -15.43 14.85 0.21
CA GLU A 805 -14.84 15.75 1.20
C GLU A 805 -15.24 15.36 2.65
N LEU A 806 -14.62 15.99 3.66
CA LEU A 806 -14.94 15.91 5.10
C LEU A 806 -14.59 14.61 5.85
N LYS A 807 -14.16 13.55 5.16
CA LYS A 807 -13.83 12.26 5.78
C LYS A 807 -12.76 12.36 6.87
N SER A 808 -11.70 13.13 6.62
CA SER A 808 -10.60 13.34 7.59
C SER A 808 -11.10 14.02 8.87
N THR A 809 -11.92 15.07 8.73
CA THR A 809 -12.47 15.86 9.83
C THR A 809 -13.45 15.06 10.68
N LEU A 810 -14.32 14.27 10.06
CA LEU A 810 -15.25 13.39 10.77
C LEU A 810 -14.52 12.25 11.50
N ALA A 811 -13.52 11.64 10.85
CA ALA A 811 -12.68 10.62 11.48
C ALA A 811 -11.91 11.17 12.70
N ALA A 812 -11.40 12.41 12.61
CA ALA A 812 -10.73 13.08 13.72
C ALA A 812 -11.67 13.33 14.91
N SER A 813 -12.90 13.76 14.64
CA SER A 813 -13.93 13.98 15.67
C SER A 813 -14.40 12.68 16.34
N LEU A 814 -14.42 11.57 15.61
CA LEU A 814 -14.84 10.27 16.14
C LEU A 814 -13.76 9.57 16.99
N LYS A 815 -12.48 9.88 16.75
CA LYS A 815 -11.34 9.20 17.38
C LYS A 815 -11.46 9.05 18.91
N PRO A 816 -11.81 10.08 19.71
CA PRO A 816 -11.89 9.93 21.17
C PRO A 816 -12.95 8.94 21.66
N VAL A 817 -14.07 8.81 20.93
CA VAL A 817 -15.13 7.84 21.23
C VAL A 817 -14.66 6.44 20.86
N ARG A 818 -14.02 6.28 19.69
CA ARG A 818 -13.45 4.99 19.25
C ARG A 818 -12.41 4.45 20.23
N GLU A 819 -11.54 5.29 20.79
CA GLU A 819 -10.58 4.87 21.81
C GLU A 819 -11.26 4.43 23.12
N THR A 820 -12.37 5.09 23.48
CA THR A 820 -13.14 4.72 24.68
C THR A 820 -13.86 3.38 24.47
N ALA A 821 -14.43 3.17 23.29
CA ALA A 821 -15.02 1.90 22.89
C ALA A 821 -13.97 0.77 22.92
N LYS A 822 -12.75 1.03 22.43
CA LYS A 822 -11.62 0.10 22.49
C LYS A 822 -11.20 -0.23 23.93
N ALA A 823 -11.12 0.77 24.81
CA ALA A 823 -10.77 0.59 26.21
C ALA A 823 -11.84 -0.16 27.03
N SER A 824 -13.10 -0.12 26.59
CA SER A 824 -14.20 -0.80 27.29
C SER A 824 -14.08 -2.34 27.27
N LEU A 825 -13.52 -2.93 26.20
CA LEU A 825 -13.40 -4.37 26.04
C LEU A 825 -12.56 -5.06 27.13
N PRO A 826 -11.31 -4.64 27.42
CA PRO A 826 -10.55 -5.19 28.54
C PRO A 826 -11.20 -4.88 29.91
N GLU A 827 -11.84 -3.71 30.06
CA GLU A 827 -12.48 -3.31 31.31
C GLU A 827 -13.69 -4.19 31.66
N LEU A 828 -14.52 -4.55 30.66
CA LEU A 828 -15.65 -5.47 30.84
C LEU A 828 -15.20 -6.90 31.20
N LEU A 829 -14.09 -7.35 30.63
CA LEU A 829 -13.49 -8.64 30.97
C LEU A 829 -12.97 -8.63 32.42
N ASP A 830 -12.26 -7.58 32.83
CA ASP A 830 -11.75 -7.47 34.19
C ASP A 830 -12.86 -7.23 35.23
N ASP A 831 -13.94 -6.54 34.89
CA ASP A 831 -15.15 -6.44 35.72
C ASP A 831 -15.72 -7.83 36.05
N THR A 832 -15.76 -8.73 35.07
CA THR A 832 -16.20 -10.12 35.25
C THR A 832 -15.37 -10.83 36.32
N LYS A 833 -14.04 -10.73 36.23
CA LYS A 833 -13.12 -11.31 37.22
C LYS A 833 -13.33 -10.68 38.60
N LYS A 834 -13.47 -9.36 38.67
CA LYS A 834 -13.70 -8.62 39.93
C LYS A 834 -14.99 -9.05 40.62
N LYS A 835 -16.11 -9.15 39.88
CA LYS A 835 -17.39 -9.63 40.40
C LYS A 835 -17.29 -11.04 40.98
N VAL A 836 -16.63 -11.97 40.28
CA VAL A 836 -16.44 -13.34 40.78
C VAL A 836 -15.52 -13.38 42.02
N ASN A 837 -14.42 -12.63 42.00
CA ASN A 837 -13.48 -12.58 43.12
C ASN A 837 -14.09 -11.91 44.37
N GLY A 838 -15.04 -10.99 44.18
CA GLY A 838 -15.78 -10.32 45.25
C GLY A 838 -16.82 -11.19 45.95
N LEU A 839 -17.16 -12.36 45.42
CA LEU A 839 -18.14 -13.28 46.03
C LEU A 839 -17.62 -13.80 47.38
N GLN A 840 -18.22 -13.39 48.49
CA GLN A 840 -17.80 -13.80 49.83
C GLN A 840 -18.18 -15.26 50.16
N THR A 841 -19.30 -15.74 49.64
CA THR A 841 -19.80 -17.11 49.84
C THR A 841 -20.21 -17.75 48.51
N LEU A 842 -20.16 -19.07 48.43
CA LEU A 842 -20.71 -19.86 47.34
C LEU A 842 -21.76 -20.84 47.88
N PRO A 843 -22.78 -21.22 47.09
CA PRO A 843 -23.77 -22.20 47.50
C PRO A 843 -23.12 -23.55 47.87
N THR A 844 -23.43 -24.06 49.05
CA THR A 844 -22.85 -25.30 49.59
C THR A 844 -23.41 -26.58 48.96
N ASP A 845 -24.49 -26.45 48.21
CA ASP A 845 -25.19 -27.49 47.45
C ASP A 845 -24.76 -27.55 45.97
N GLY A 846 -23.91 -26.61 45.53
CA GLY A 846 -23.43 -26.52 44.15
C GLY A 846 -24.32 -25.71 43.20
N ALA A 847 -25.28 -24.93 43.69
CA ALA A 847 -26.11 -24.07 42.84
C ALA A 847 -25.29 -23.02 42.05
N PRO A 848 -25.74 -22.61 40.84
CA PRO A 848 -25.05 -21.61 40.02
C PRO A 848 -25.14 -20.20 40.61
N VAL A 849 -24.29 -19.28 40.13
CA VAL A 849 -24.23 -17.89 40.61
C VAL A 849 -24.74 -16.88 39.56
N PRO A 850 -25.42 -15.78 39.95
CA PRO A 850 -26.02 -14.82 39.01
C PRO A 850 -25.03 -14.18 38.02
N VAL A 851 -23.76 -14.01 38.43
CA VAL A 851 -22.71 -13.42 37.59
C VAL A 851 -22.50 -14.15 36.26
N VAL A 852 -22.82 -15.45 36.20
CA VAL A 852 -22.77 -16.22 34.95
C VAL A 852 -23.81 -15.71 33.96
N SER A 853 -25.07 -15.63 34.39
CA SER A 853 -26.15 -15.13 33.55
C SER A 853 -25.95 -13.68 33.14
N GLU A 854 -25.45 -12.82 34.05
CA GLU A 854 -25.11 -11.43 33.74
C GLU A 854 -24.02 -11.33 32.65
N THR A 855 -22.96 -12.14 32.76
CA THR A 855 -21.85 -12.14 31.79
C THR A 855 -22.32 -12.60 30.42
N MET A 856 -23.15 -13.65 30.37
CA MET A 856 -23.69 -14.17 29.11
C MET A 856 -24.69 -13.22 28.47
N GLN A 857 -25.57 -12.58 29.25
CA GLN A 857 -26.49 -11.57 28.74
C GLN A 857 -25.72 -10.38 28.13
N ARG A 858 -24.61 -9.97 28.75
CA ARG A 858 -23.72 -8.94 28.20
C ARG A 858 -23.15 -9.34 26.85
N LEU A 859 -22.64 -10.56 26.70
CA LEU A 859 -22.11 -11.06 25.43
C LEU A 859 -23.21 -11.13 24.34
N GLN A 860 -24.44 -11.49 24.71
CA GLN A 860 -25.59 -11.47 23.80
C GLN A 860 -25.91 -10.05 23.31
N THR A 861 -25.95 -9.06 24.22
CA THR A 861 -26.18 -7.65 23.85
C THR A 861 -25.08 -7.11 22.93
N MET A 862 -23.82 -7.53 23.10
CA MET A 862 -22.73 -7.14 22.19
C MET A 862 -22.96 -7.60 20.75
N VAL A 863 -23.72 -8.68 20.50
CA VAL A 863 -24.03 -9.14 19.13
C VAL A 863 -24.88 -8.12 18.37
N GLU A 864 -25.74 -7.36 19.06
CA GLU A 864 -26.52 -6.27 18.43
C GLU A 864 -25.63 -5.17 17.84
N PHE A 865 -24.39 -5.05 18.34
CA PHE A 865 -23.37 -4.09 17.91
C PHE A 865 -22.19 -4.75 17.19
N LEU A 866 -22.41 -5.93 16.58
CA LEU A 866 -21.33 -6.74 16.00
C LEU A 866 -20.53 -5.98 14.94
N ARG A 867 -21.17 -5.15 14.11
CA ARG A 867 -20.50 -4.40 13.04
C ARG A 867 -19.51 -3.35 13.57
N PRO A 868 -19.91 -2.40 14.46
CA PRO A 868 -18.95 -1.47 15.05
C PRO A 868 -17.92 -2.16 15.92
N ILE A 869 -18.30 -3.21 16.66
CA ILE A 869 -17.36 -3.99 17.49
C ILE A 869 -16.32 -4.67 16.62
N SER A 870 -16.70 -5.30 15.50
CA SER A 870 -15.77 -5.93 14.55
C SER A 870 -14.73 -4.92 14.03
N SER A 871 -15.18 -3.69 13.69
CA SER A 871 -14.27 -2.62 13.29
C SER A 871 -13.30 -2.20 14.41
N ILE A 872 -13.75 -2.18 15.66
CA ILE A 872 -12.92 -1.88 16.82
C ILE A 872 -11.95 -3.04 17.11
N MET A 873 -12.40 -4.28 16.99
CA MET A 873 -11.64 -5.50 17.19
C MET A 873 -10.47 -5.62 16.20
N ILE A 874 -10.69 -5.29 14.92
CA ILE A 874 -9.63 -5.21 13.91
C ILE A 874 -8.57 -4.17 14.31
N SER A 875 -8.98 -3.02 14.88
CA SER A 875 -8.07 -1.96 15.35
C SER A 875 -7.36 -2.30 16.67
N LEU A 876 -7.95 -3.17 17.48
CA LEU A 876 -7.38 -3.66 18.73
C LEU A 876 -6.39 -4.82 18.47
N GLY A 877 -6.66 -5.63 17.45
CA GLY A 877 -5.95 -6.86 17.15
C GLY A 877 -6.41 -8.01 18.05
N ASP A 878 -6.24 -9.24 17.55
CA ASP A 878 -6.58 -10.45 18.30
C ASP A 878 -5.79 -10.55 19.61
N GLY A 879 -6.49 -10.78 20.72
CA GLY A 879 -5.92 -10.82 22.06
C GLY A 879 -5.59 -9.45 22.68
N GLY A 880 -5.85 -8.33 22.00
CA GLY A 880 -5.55 -6.98 22.52
C GLY A 880 -6.37 -6.56 23.76
N TRP A 881 -7.40 -7.32 24.13
CA TRP A 881 -8.21 -7.15 25.36
C TRP A 881 -7.62 -7.86 26.59
N LYS A 882 -6.55 -8.65 26.45
CA LYS A 882 -5.89 -9.31 27.58
C LYS A 882 -4.97 -8.29 28.27
N THR A 883 -5.46 -7.65 29.33
CA THR A 883 -4.65 -6.76 30.19
C THR A 883 -3.41 -7.48 30.71
N THR A 884 -2.25 -6.82 30.64
CA THR A 884 -0.95 -7.28 31.15
C THR A 884 -1.00 -7.48 32.67
N GLY A 885 -1.53 -8.61 33.11
CA GLY A 885 -1.64 -9.02 34.50
C GLY A 885 -1.18 -10.47 34.64
N GLY A 886 0.11 -10.70 34.41
CA GLY A 886 0.71 -12.04 34.44
C GLY A 886 2.20 -12.02 34.11
N ALA A 887 2.97 -11.17 34.79
CA ALA A 887 4.42 -11.24 34.73
C ALA A 887 4.92 -12.53 35.40
N SER A 888 5.16 -13.58 34.62
CA SER A 888 6.24 -14.55 34.86
C SER A 888 6.45 -15.46 33.65
N ARG A 889 7.30 -14.99 32.72
CA ARG A 889 8.29 -15.73 31.89
C ARG A 889 8.48 -15.08 30.51
N ALA A 890 9.22 -13.97 30.49
CA ALA A 890 10.20 -13.56 29.46
C ALA A 890 10.52 -12.07 29.67
N GLY A 891 11.79 -11.71 29.55
CA GLY A 891 12.35 -10.46 30.07
C GLY A 891 12.01 -9.18 29.29
N THR A 892 11.96 -8.09 30.07
CA THR A 892 12.41 -6.71 29.82
C THR A 892 12.07 -6.00 28.50
N GLY A 893 11.29 -4.91 28.66
CA GLY A 893 11.49 -3.63 27.95
C GLY A 893 10.81 -3.50 26.58
N ASP A 894 9.79 -2.64 26.50
CA ASP A 894 9.11 -2.17 25.29
C ASP A 894 8.61 -3.27 24.33
N ALA A 895 7.56 -3.96 24.75
CA ALA A 895 6.75 -4.76 23.84
C ALA A 895 5.95 -3.82 22.92
N ILE A 896 6.54 -3.47 21.78
CA ILE A 896 5.83 -3.00 20.58
C ILE A 896 4.68 -4.01 20.34
N PRO A 897 3.43 -3.56 20.12
CA PRO A 897 2.32 -4.46 19.80
C PRO A 897 2.76 -5.37 18.65
N SER A 898 2.75 -6.68 18.87
CA SER A 898 3.29 -7.65 17.90
C SER A 898 2.62 -7.45 16.54
N LEU A 899 3.38 -7.51 15.45
CA LEU A 899 2.89 -7.49 14.05
C LEU A 899 1.79 -8.52 13.72
N ALA A 900 1.46 -9.44 14.63
CA ALA A 900 0.29 -10.31 14.55
C ALA A 900 -1.05 -9.59 14.80
N SER A 901 -1.04 -8.36 15.32
CA SER A 901 -2.25 -7.57 15.61
C SER A 901 -2.79 -6.77 14.42
N PHE A 902 -2.08 -6.74 13.29
CA PHE A 902 -2.50 -6.05 12.07
C PHE A 902 -2.39 -6.99 10.88
N ASP A 903 -3.32 -7.93 10.80
CA ASP A 903 -3.62 -8.65 9.56
C ASP A 903 -4.60 -7.80 8.73
N PRO A 904 -4.22 -7.30 7.54
CA PRO A 904 -5.11 -6.56 6.64
C PRO A 904 -6.30 -7.40 6.11
N GLY A 905 -6.31 -8.71 6.36
CA GLY A 905 -7.41 -9.64 6.09
C GLY A 905 -8.13 -10.17 7.34
N ALA A 906 -7.89 -9.61 8.53
CA ALA A 906 -8.52 -10.06 9.77
C ALA A 906 -10.05 -9.93 9.73
N ASP A 907 -10.76 -11.04 9.93
CA ASP A 907 -12.20 -11.04 10.16
C ASP A 907 -12.49 -10.55 11.59
N GLY A 908 -13.02 -9.34 11.71
CA GLY A 908 -13.41 -8.76 13.00
C GLY A 908 -14.45 -9.59 13.76
N THR A 909 -15.23 -10.40 13.05
CA THR A 909 -16.18 -11.36 13.63
C THR A 909 -15.47 -12.52 14.31
N GLU A 910 -14.40 -13.04 13.69
CA GLU A 910 -13.58 -14.10 14.27
C GLU A 910 -12.83 -13.61 15.52
N ILE A 911 -12.30 -12.38 15.47
CA ILE A 911 -11.68 -11.75 16.65
C ILE A 911 -12.71 -11.57 17.78
N PHE A 912 -13.95 -11.18 17.46
CA PHE A 912 -15.03 -11.13 18.46
C PHE A 912 -15.34 -12.51 19.05
N VAL A 913 -15.33 -13.58 18.25
CA VAL A 913 -15.48 -14.97 18.73
C VAL A 913 -14.37 -15.34 19.72
N HIS A 914 -13.13 -14.93 19.47
CA HIS A 914 -12.02 -15.12 20.42
C HIS A 914 -12.26 -14.36 21.73
N TYR A 915 -12.70 -13.10 21.65
CA TYR A 915 -13.04 -12.31 22.84
C TYR A 915 -14.14 -12.98 23.68
N CYS A 916 -15.21 -13.47 23.05
CA CYS A 916 -16.27 -14.21 23.72
C CYS A 916 -15.72 -15.47 24.41
N THR A 917 -14.89 -16.24 23.71
CA THR A 917 -14.28 -17.48 24.23
C THR A 917 -13.38 -17.17 25.43
N ASP A 918 -12.50 -16.16 25.32
CA ASP A 918 -11.62 -15.72 26.40
C ASP A 918 -12.40 -15.19 27.61
N THR A 919 -13.52 -14.50 27.39
CA THR A 919 -14.39 -14.00 28.46
C THR A 919 -15.04 -15.16 29.22
N ILE A 920 -15.55 -16.16 28.49
CA ILE A 920 -16.13 -17.38 29.06
C ILE A 920 -15.06 -18.17 29.83
N GLU A 921 -13.86 -18.31 29.26
CA GLU A 921 -12.74 -18.99 29.91
C GLU A 921 -12.32 -18.26 31.19
N ALA A 922 -12.17 -16.93 31.16
CA ALA A 922 -11.84 -16.12 32.33
C ALA A 922 -12.90 -16.26 33.43
N LEU A 923 -14.18 -16.24 33.08
CA LEU A 923 -15.29 -16.48 34.01
C LEU A 923 -15.15 -17.87 34.67
N MET A 924 -14.96 -18.92 33.88
CA MET A 924 -14.84 -20.29 34.39
C MET A 924 -13.58 -20.51 35.24
N MET A 925 -12.45 -19.91 34.86
CA MET A 925 -11.21 -19.93 35.64
C MET A 925 -11.37 -19.23 36.98
N SER A 926 -11.98 -18.06 37.01
CA SER A 926 -12.26 -17.33 38.27
C SER A 926 -13.23 -18.11 39.16
N LEU A 927 -14.26 -18.73 38.58
CA LEU A 927 -15.20 -19.56 39.33
C LEU A 927 -14.54 -20.82 39.91
N ASP A 928 -13.67 -21.52 39.18
CA ASP A 928 -12.90 -22.66 39.69
C ASP A 928 -11.95 -22.25 40.81
N ALA A 929 -11.23 -21.14 40.63
CA ALA A 929 -10.34 -20.60 41.66
C ALA A 929 -11.11 -20.25 42.94
N ARG A 930 -12.26 -19.60 42.82
CA ARG A 930 -13.10 -19.24 43.97
C ARG A 930 -13.73 -20.48 44.62
N ALA A 931 -14.18 -21.45 43.81
CA ALA A 931 -14.69 -22.72 44.29
C ALA A 931 -13.64 -23.50 45.10
N ARG A 932 -12.37 -23.52 44.68
CA ARG A 932 -11.29 -24.18 45.46
C ARG A 932 -11.07 -23.58 46.84
N VAL A 933 -11.27 -22.27 46.96
CA VAL A 933 -11.06 -21.54 48.23
C VAL A 933 -12.26 -21.73 49.16
N LEU A 934 -13.48 -21.65 48.63
CA LEU A 934 -14.71 -21.63 49.44
C LEU A 934 -15.41 -22.98 49.57
N LEU A 935 -15.23 -23.90 48.62
CA LEU A 935 -15.81 -25.25 48.63
C LEU A 935 -14.69 -26.28 48.87
N GLN A 936 -14.67 -26.89 50.06
CA GLN A 936 -13.60 -27.81 50.44
C GLN A 936 -13.73 -29.23 49.85
N LYS A 937 -14.94 -29.63 49.42
CA LYS A 937 -15.22 -30.98 48.92
C LYS A 937 -15.30 -30.98 47.39
N LYS A 938 -14.43 -31.76 46.74
CA LYS A 938 -14.38 -31.89 45.27
C LYS A 938 -15.71 -32.27 44.59
N PRO A 939 -16.57 -33.14 45.15
CA PRO A 939 -17.86 -33.47 44.52
C PRO A 939 -18.78 -32.26 44.38
N VAL A 940 -18.84 -31.41 45.40
CA VAL A 940 -19.64 -30.16 45.37
C VAL A 940 -19.07 -29.18 44.35
N MET A 941 -17.74 -29.09 44.26
CA MET A 941 -17.08 -28.29 43.22
C MET A 941 -17.40 -28.81 41.80
N GLY A 942 -17.45 -30.13 41.62
CA GLY A 942 -17.83 -30.76 40.36
C GLY A 942 -19.25 -30.40 39.95
N VAL A 943 -20.21 -30.45 40.89
CA VAL A 943 -21.60 -30.01 40.66
C VAL A 943 -21.67 -28.53 40.32
N PHE A 944 -21.01 -27.68 41.11
CA PHE A 944 -20.97 -26.24 40.89
C PHE A 944 -20.48 -25.88 39.49
N LEU A 945 -19.34 -26.43 39.06
CA LEU A 945 -18.80 -26.17 37.73
C LEU A 945 -19.71 -26.70 36.61
N ALA A 946 -20.29 -27.89 36.77
CA ALA A 946 -21.17 -28.49 35.77
C ALA A 946 -22.47 -27.68 35.56
N ASN A 947 -23.07 -27.15 36.63
CA ASN A 947 -24.25 -26.29 36.54
C ASN A 947 -23.95 -25.00 35.78
N ASN A 948 -22.85 -24.31 36.12
CA ASN A 948 -22.46 -23.07 35.45
C ASN A 948 -22.13 -23.30 33.96
N VAL A 949 -21.42 -24.38 33.61
CA VAL A 949 -21.15 -24.75 32.20
C VAL A 949 -22.45 -25.01 31.43
N THR A 950 -23.41 -25.71 32.03
CA THR A 950 -24.69 -26.04 31.39
C THR A 950 -25.53 -24.79 31.13
N ILE A 951 -25.51 -23.82 32.05
CA ILE A 951 -26.20 -22.54 31.85
C ILE A 951 -25.54 -21.73 30.72
N ILE A 952 -24.20 -21.67 30.68
CA ILE A 952 -23.47 -21.00 29.59
C ILE A 952 -23.84 -21.62 28.24
N ASP A 953 -23.78 -22.94 28.14
CA ASP A 953 -24.13 -23.69 26.92
C ASP A 953 -25.58 -23.40 26.49
N ARG A 954 -26.54 -23.46 27.42
CA ARG A 954 -27.95 -23.15 27.16
C ARG A 954 -28.11 -21.72 26.63
N MET A 955 -27.48 -20.73 27.27
CA MET A 955 -27.58 -19.33 26.84
C MET A 955 -26.91 -19.05 25.50
N ILE A 956 -25.86 -19.80 25.13
CA ILE A 956 -25.28 -19.72 23.78
C ILE A 956 -26.28 -20.26 22.76
N GLN A 957 -26.82 -21.46 22.99
CA GLN A 957 -27.72 -22.13 22.05
C GLN A 957 -29.05 -21.39 21.82
N THR A 958 -29.56 -20.66 22.82
CA THR A 958 -30.82 -19.91 22.71
C THR A 958 -30.67 -18.49 22.19
N SER A 959 -29.50 -18.10 21.64
CA SER A 959 -29.23 -16.73 21.19
C SER A 959 -28.47 -16.66 19.87
N GLU A 960 -28.37 -15.46 19.30
CA GLU A 960 -27.58 -15.16 18.09
C GLU A 960 -26.06 -15.43 18.26
N LEU A 961 -25.60 -15.81 19.47
CA LEU A 961 -24.24 -16.30 19.70
C LEU A 961 -23.99 -17.71 19.15
N ALA A 962 -25.04 -18.52 18.97
CA ALA A 962 -24.92 -19.91 18.50
C ALA A 962 -24.15 -20.04 17.16
N PRO A 963 -24.51 -19.32 16.08
CA PRO A 963 -23.78 -19.42 14.81
C PRO A 963 -22.31 -18.99 14.93
N LEU A 964 -21.98 -18.11 15.87
CA LEU A 964 -20.63 -17.58 16.08
C LEU A 964 -19.75 -18.53 16.92
N LEU A 965 -20.30 -19.14 17.98
CA LEU A 965 -19.53 -19.91 18.96
C LEU A 965 -19.58 -21.43 18.78
N ASN A 966 -20.55 -21.97 18.02
CA ASN A 966 -20.68 -23.41 17.79
C ASN A 966 -19.38 -24.11 17.34
N PRO A 967 -18.56 -23.55 16.43
CA PRO A 967 -17.29 -24.15 16.02
C PRO A 967 -16.26 -24.29 17.16
N ARG A 968 -16.41 -23.53 18.26
CA ARG A 968 -15.44 -23.44 19.36
C ARG A 968 -15.97 -23.94 20.71
N LEU A 969 -17.15 -24.57 20.73
CA LEU A 969 -17.73 -25.18 21.95
C LEU A 969 -16.84 -26.27 22.59
N GLY A 970 -15.85 -26.79 21.87
CA GLY A 970 -14.84 -27.70 22.42
C GLY A 970 -14.12 -27.14 23.66
N ALA A 971 -14.05 -25.82 23.82
CA ALA A 971 -13.52 -25.19 25.04
C ALA A 971 -14.39 -25.47 26.28
N LEU A 972 -15.72 -25.45 26.16
CA LEU A 972 -16.64 -25.78 27.27
C LEU A 972 -16.57 -27.25 27.66
N GLU A 973 -16.28 -28.13 26.70
CA GLU A 973 -16.15 -29.56 26.95
C GLU A 973 -14.96 -29.88 27.89
N THR A 974 -13.90 -29.08 27.87
CA THR A 974 -12.79 -29.22 28.82
C THR A 974 -13.24 -28.98 30.27
N TRP A 975 -14.10 -27.98 30.49
CA TRP A 975 -14.67 -27.69 31.79
C TRP A 975 -15.68 -28.74 32.23
N ARG A 976 -16.50 -29.26 31.29
CA ARG A 976 -17.41 -30.40 31.55
C ARG A 976 -16.67 -31.65 32.01
N LYS A 977 -15.55 -32.00 31.33
CA LYS A 977 -14.68 -33.11 31.73
C LYS A 977 -14.02 -32.90 33.09
N LYS A 978 -13.55 -31.69 33.37
CA LYS A 978 -12.97 -31.34 34.68
C LYS A 978 -13.99 -31.45 35.81
N ALA A 979 -15.20 -30.94 35.60
CA ALA A 979 -16.31 -31.06 36.54
C ALA A 979 -16.65 -32.54 36.82
N THR A 980 -16.72 -33.35 35.75
CA THR A 980 -16.94 -34.81 35.83
C THR A 980 -15.82 -35.52 36.58
N SER A 981 -14.55 -35.14 36.37
CA SER A 981 -13.44 -35.73 37.11
C SER A 981 -13.48 -35.42 38.61
N PHE A 982 -13.92 -34.22 39.01
CA PHE A 982 -14.08 -33.87 40.43
C PHE A 982 -15.24 -34.60 41.07
N TYR A 983 -16.31 -34.81 40.30
CA TYR A 983 -17.48 -35.53 40.77
C TYR A 983 -17.21 -37.05 40.89
N THR A 984 -16.60 -37.67 39.88
CA THR A 984 -16.32 -39.12 39.84
C THR A 984 -15.21 -39.58 40.78
N GLU A 985 -14.52 -38.68 41.48
CA GLU A 985 -13.53 -39.05 42.50
C GLU A 985 -14.15 -39.87 43.65
N THR A 986 -15.37 -39.53 44.08
CA THR A 986 -16.12 -40.35 45.07
C THR A 986 -16.43 -41.74 44.55
N CYS A 987 -16.65 -41.90 43.24
CA CYS A 987 -16.88 -43.20 42.65
C CYS A 987 -15.61 -44.07 42.69
N LYS A 988 -14.42 -43.46 42.63
CA LYS A 988 -13.15 -44.17 42.77
C LYS A 988 -13.00 -44.72 44.18
N ASP A 989 -13.29 -43.90 45.20
CA ASP A 989 -13.21 -44.32 46.61
C ASP A 989 -14.13 -45.52 46.88
N VAL A 990 -15.35 -45.50 46.34
CA VAL A 990 -16.30 -46.63 46.43
C VAL A 990 -15.79 -47.85 45.67
N SER A 991 -15.21 -47.66 44.48
CA SER A 991 -14.71 -48.74 43.62
C SER A 991 -13.48 -49.46 44.18
N VAL A 992 -12.66 -48.81 45.03
CA VAL A 992 -11.49 -49.43 45.67
C VAL A 992 -11.86 -50.69 46.45
N HIS A 993 -13.03 -50.71 47.08
CA HIS A 993 -13.51 -51.87 47.83
C HIS A 993 -13.86 -53.08 46.95
N LEU A 994 -14.01 -52.89 45.63
CA LEU A 994 -14.40 -53.93 44.67
C LEU A 994 -13.22 -54.55 43.90
N PHE A 995 -11.99 -54.03 44.05
CA PHE A 995 -10.80 -54.59 43.39
C PHE A 995 -10.21 -55.81 44.13
N ASP A 996 -9.72 -56.78 43.36
CA ASP A 996 -9.08 -58.00 43.88
C ASP A 996 -7.55 -57.94 43.77
N VAL A 997 -6.86 -57.97 44.91
CA VAL A 997 -5.39 -58.11 45.02
C VAL A 997 -4.97 -59.58 45.17
N ILE A 998 -5.90 -60.46 45.55
CA ILE A 998 -5.59 -61.83 46.01
C ILE A 998 -5.27 -62.80 44.84
N HIS A 999 -5.67 -62.49 43.61
CA HIS A 999 -5.47 -63.37 42.45
C HIS A 999 -4.35 -62.94 41.48
N THR A 1000 -3.63 -61.85 41.74
CA THR A 1000 -2.49 -61.43 40.90
C THR A 1000 -1.13 -61.96 41.38
N SER A 1001 -1.02 -62.52 42.59
CA SER A 1001 0.28 -62.87 43.22
C SER A 1001 0.60 -64.37 43.33
N ARG A 1002 -0.19 -65.29 42.76
CA ARG A 1002 0.18 -66.72 42.66
C ARG A 1002 0.71 -67.04 41.27
N ALA A 1003 2.00 -66.78 41.05
CA ALA A 1003 2.77 -67.30 39.92
C ALA A 1003 4.20 -67.65 40.35
N THR A 1004 4.35 -68.65 41.22
CA THR A 1004 5.62 -69.39 41.41
C THR A 1004 5.29 -70.85 41.75
N GLY A 1005 5.38 -71.73 40.75
CA GLY A 1005 5.40 -73.18 40.91
C GLY A 1005 4.19 -73.94 40.34
N GLY A 1006 4.41 -74.67 39.25
CA GLY A 1006 3.52 -75.72 38.74
C GLY A 1006 2.61 -75.30 37.57
N GLY A 1007 2.80 -75.96 36.41
CA GLY A 1007 2.20 -75.63 35.12
C GLY A 1007 0.68 -75.43 35.10
N GLY A 1008 0.26 -74.27 34.59
CA GLY A 1008 -1.10 -73.94 34.19
C GLY A 1008 -1.08 -72.59 33.47
N GLY A 1009 -1.43 -72.56 32.18
CA GLY A 1009 -1.39 -71.36 31.35
C GLY A 1009 -2.29 -70.24 31.86
N ARG A 1010 -1.86 -68.99 31.67
CA ARG A 1010 -2.69 -67.78 31.79
C ARG A 1010 -4.02 -67.98 31.04
N PRO A 1011 -5.19 -67.62 31.60
CA PRO A 1011 -6.38 -67.43 30.79
C PRO A 1011 -6.16 -66.18 29.92
N ALA A 1012 -6.23 -66.35 28.60
CA ALA A 1012 -6.20 -65.26 27.65
C ALA A 1012 -7.45 -64.38 27.83
N SER A 1013 -7.24 -63.07 27.91
CA SER A 1013 -8.30 -62.08 27.87
C SER A 1013 -8.93 -62.07 26.48
N GLY A 1014 -10.20 -62.49 26.39
CA GLY A 1014 -11.06 -62.26 25.24
C GLY A 1014 -11.41 -63.53 24.46
N GLN A 1015 -12.51 -64.17 24.83
CA GLN A 1015 -13.40 -64.86 23.89
C GLN A 1015 -14.78 -65.01 24.53
N GLY A 1016 -15.82 -64.58 23.80
CA GLY A 1016 -17.21 -64.70 24.21
C GLY A 1016 -17.62 -66.17 24.33
N GLY A 1017 -18.10 -66.53 25.52
CA GLY A 1017 -18.64 -67.85 25.83
C GLY A 1017 -18.92 -67.88 27.33
N GLY A 1018 -20.17 -68.11 27.71
CA GLY A 1018 -20.66 -68.09 29.09
C GLY A 1018 -20.00 -69.15 29.98
N MET A 1019 -18.81 -68.86 30.49
CA MET A 1019 -18.22 -69.62 31.58
C MET A 1019 -18.84 -69.06 32.88
N VAL A 1020 -19.81 -69.80 33.42
CA VAL A 1020 -20.44 -69.49 34.71
C VAL A 1020 -19.34 -69.55 35.77
N VAL A 1021 -18.99 -68.39 36.33
CA VAL A 1021 -18.10 -68.28 37.49
C VAL A 1021 -18.89 -68.80 38.69
N ASP A 1022 -18.68 -70.06 39.07
CA ASP A 1022 -19.35 -70.65 40.24
C ASP A 1022 -18.73 -70.09 41.53
N SER A 1023 -19.41 -69.14 42.18
CA SER A 1023 -18.97 -68.52 43.43
C SER A 1023 -18.71 -69.55 44.54
N ALA A 1024 -19.52 -70.63 44.58
CA ALA A 1024 -19.37 -71.72 45.54
C ALA A 1024 -18.01 -72.41 45.43
N SER A 1025 -17.55 -72.64 44.19
CA SER A 1025 -16.27 -73.29 43.89
C SER A 1025 -15.08 -72.41 44.31
N ILE A 1026 -15.15 -71.11 44.07
CA ILE A 1026 -14.11 -70.15 44.41
C ILE A 1026 -14.00 -70.01 45.94
N LEU A 1027 -15.13 -69.90 46.64
CA LEU A 1027 -15.15 -69.81 48.10
C LEU A 1027 -14.63 -71.09 48.79
N LYS A 1028 -14.80 -72.27 48.19
CA LYS A 1028 -14.19 -73.51 48.73
C LYS A 1028 -12.67 -73.49 48.71
N SER A 1029 -12.05 -72.78 47.76
CA SER A 1029 -10.59 -72.66 47.61
C SER A 1029 -9.93 -71.59 48.50
N LEU A 1030 -10.72 -70.76 49.18
CA LEU A 1030 -10.26 -69.61 49.98
C LEU A 1030 -10.12 -69.93 51.47
N SER A 1031 -9.11 -69.33 52.12
CA SER A 1031 -8.90 -69.46 53.56
C SER A 1031 -9.99 -68.75 54.37
N SER A 1032 -10.15 -69.12 55.65
CA SER A 1032 -11.08 -68.42 56.55
C SER A 1032 -10.77 -66.93 56.69
N LYS A 1033 -9.48 -66.54 56.58
CA LYS A 1033 -9.02 -65.15 56.60
C LYS A 1033 -9.47 -64.39 55.35
N ASP A 1034 -9.40 -65.02 54.19
CA ASP A 1034 -9.80 -64.41 52.91
C ASP A 1034 -11.32 -64.21 52.84
N LYS A 1035 -12.09 -65.17 53.35
CA LYS A 1035 -13.56 -65.07 53.46
C LYS A 1035 -13.99 -63.90 54.35
N GLU A 1036 -13.30 -63.68 55.47
CA GLU A 1036 -13.58 -62.55 56.35
C GLU A 1036 -13.16 -61.21 55.74
N SER A 1037 -12.05 -61.19 54.99
CA SER A 1037 -11.64 -60.01 54.21
C SER A 1037 -12.68 -59.62 53.15
N ILE A 1038 -13.25 -60.59 52.43
CA ILE A 1038 -14.30 -60.36 51.42
C ILE A 1038 -15.58 -59.80 52.07
N LYS A 1039 -16.02 -60.33 53.22
CA LYS A 1039 -17.15 -59.76 53.97
C LYS A 1039 -16.88 -58.31 54.41
N GLY A 1040 -15.65 -58.03 54.85
CA GLY A 1040 -15.20 -56.68 55.19
C GLY A 1040 -15.28 -55.72 53.99
N LYS A 1041 -14.91 -56.19 52.78
CA LYS A 1041 -15.06 -55.41 51.54
C LYS A 1041 -16.51 -55.10 51.19
N PHE A 1042 -17.42 -56.07 51.31
CA PHE A 1042 -18.86 -55.83 51.09
C PHE A 1042 -19.44 -54.82 52.08
N ALA A 1043 -19.09 -54.92 53.37
CA ALA A 1043 -19.54 -53.97 54.39
C ALA A 1043 -19.02 -52.54 54.13
N ALA A 1044 -17.73 -52.41 53.79
CA ALA A 1044 -17.11 -51.12 53.45
C ALA A 1044 -17.72 -50.52 52.18
N PHE A 1045 -17.97 -51.35 51.15
CA PHE A 1045 -18.66 -50.91 49.93
C PHE A 1045 -20.07 -50.38 50.24
N ASN A 1046 -20.89 -51.12 50.99
CA ASN A 1046 -22.26 -50.71 51.29
C ASN A 1046 -22.30 -49.35 52.01
N ALA A 1047 -21.44 -49.15 53.02
CA ALA A 1047 -21.39 -47.89 53.76
C ALA A 1047 -20.97 -46.71 52.86
N SER A 1048 -19.93 -46.88 52.05
CA SER A 1048 -19.44 -45.84 51.15
C SER A 1048 -20.41 -45.55 49.99
N PHE A 1049 -21.07 -46.58 49.45
CA PHE A 1049 -22.06 -46.45 48.37
C PHE A 1049 -23.32 -45.72 48.84
N ASP A 1050 -23.82 -46.02 50.04
CA ASP A 1050 -25.03 -45.38 50.59
C ASP A 1050 -24.80 -43.90 50.91
N ASP A 1051 -23.65 -43.55 51.51
CA ASP A 1051 -23.26 -42.15 51.75
C ASP A 1051 -23.12 -41.36 50.44
N MET A 1052 -22.55 -41.99 49.40
CA MET A 1052 -22.44 -41.37 48.07
C MET A 1052 -23.82 -41.10 47.44
N VAL A 1053 -24.75 -42.06 47.52
CA VAL A 1053 -26.13 -41.91 46.99
C VAL A 1053 -26.89 -40.81 47.73
N LEU A 1054 -26.77 -40.73 49.06
CA LEU A 1054 -27.41 -39.68 49.86
C LEU A 1054 -26.88 -38.30 49.49
N ARG A 1055 -25.55 -38.15 49.32
CA ARG A 1055 -24.94 -36.88 48.90
C ARG A 1055 -25.35 -36.47 47.49
N HIS A 1056 -25.40 -37.41 46.54
CA HIS A 1056 -25.86 -37.13 45.18
C HIS A 1056 -27.28 -36.55 45.17
N LYS A 1057 -28.19 -37.11 45.97
CA LYS A 1057 -29.57 -36.62 46.08
C LYS A 1057 -29.68 -35.24 46.74
N ALA A 1058 -28.75 -34.88 47.63
CA ALA A 1058 -28.74 -33.61 48.34
C ALA A 1058 -28.18 -32.44 47.54
N TYR A 1059 -27.46 -32.68 46.44
CA TYR A 1059 -26.90 -31.62 45.61
C TYR A 1059 -27.93 -30.99 44.68
N SER A 1060 -27.83 -29.68 44.49
CA SER A 1060 -28.64 -28.92 43.53
C SER A 1060 -28.00 -29.02 42.15
N MET A 1061 -28.64 -29.73 41.23
CA MET A 1061 -28.10 -30.02 39.89
C MET A 1061 -29.14 -29.63 38.82
N GLU A 1062 -28.69 -29.00 37.75
CA GLU A 1062 -29.47 -28.89 36.52
C GLU A 1062 -29.83 -30.29 36.01
N ARG A 1063 -30.95 -30.42 35.29
CA ARG A 1063 -31.48 -31.70 34.82
C ARG A 1063 -30.46 -32.48 33.99
N GLU A 1064 -29.76 -31.78 33.11
CA GLU A 1064 -28.74 -32.33 32.21
C GLU A 1064 -27.51 -32.81 32.99
N VAL A 1065 -27.11 -32.09 34.04
CA VAL A 1065 -25.98 -32.44 34.91
C VAL A 1065 -26.30 -33.69 35.73
N ARG A 1066 -27.52 -33.77 36.28
CA ARG A 1066 -27.97 -34.93 37.07
C ARG A 1066 -27.94 -36.21 36.23
N GLN A 1067 -28.49 -36.17 35.02
CA GLN A 1067 -28.48 -37.31 34.10
C GLN A 1067 -27.05 -37.73 33.71
N MET A 1068 -26.18 -36.75 33.43
CA MET A 1068 -24.78 -37.00 33.09
C MET A 1068 -24.05 -37.72 34.23
N PHE A 1069 -24.12 -37.18 35.45
CA PHE A 1069 -23.44 -37.78 36.60
C PHE A 1069 -24.05 -39.13 37.03
N ALA A 1070 -25.36 -39.29 36.99
CA ALA A 1070 -26.01 -40.57 37.29
C ALA A 1070 -25.53 -41.68 36.34
N LYS A 1071 -25.44 -41.36 35.03
CA LYS A 1071 -24.93 -42.28 34.01
C LYS A 1071 -23.46 -42.64 34.21
N ASP A 1072 -22.61 -41.66 34.53
CA ASP A 1072 -21.18 -41.91 34.78
C ASP A 1072 -20.96 -42.75 36.04
N MET A 1073 -21.71 -42.48 37.11
CA MET A 1073 -21.71 -43.29 38.34
C MET A 1073 -22.08 -44.76 38.04
N GLN A 1074 -23.17 -44.96 37.28
CA GLN A 1074 -23.65 -46.28 36.90
C GLN A 1074 -22.60 -47.03 36.08
N ASN A 1075 -22.07 -46.41 35.02
CA ASN A 1075 -21.07 -47.02 34.13
C ASN A 1075 -19.79 -47.44 34.86
N MET A 1076 -19.42 -46.72 35.92
CA MET A 1076 -18.18 -46.99 36.65
C MET A 1076 -18.34 -48.08 37.72
N ILE A 1077 -19.45 -48.06 38.47
CA ILE A 1077 -19.61 -48.91 39.66
C ILE A 1077 -20.35 -50.21 39.34
N GLU A 1078 -21.41 -50.17 38.52
CA GLU A 1078 -22.27 -51.32 38.25
C GLU A 1078 -21.48 -52.52 37.65
N PRO A 1079 -20.60 -52.35 36.65
CA PRO A 1079 -19.84 -53.47 36.10
C PRO A 1079 -18.84 -54.08 37.09
N LEU A 1080 -18.22 -53.24 37.95
CA LEU A 1080 -17.28 -53.70 38.97
C LEU A 1080 -18.01 -54.48 40.06
N TYR A 1081 -19.16 -53.97 40.50
CA TYR A 1081 -19.98 -54.65 41.50
C TYR A 1081 -20.50 -55.98 40.98
N ASN A 1082 -21.02 -56.02 39.74
CA ASN A 1082 -21.54 -57.23 39.13
C ASN A 1082 -20.45 -58.33 39.06
N ARG A 1083 -19.22 -57.97 38.67
CA ARG A 1083 -18.08 -58.91 38.65
C ARG A 1083 -17.69 -59.39 40.04
N PHE A 1084 -17.69 -58.50 41.03
CA PHE A 1084 -17.35 -58.84 42.41
C PHE A 1084 -18.43 -59.73 43.06
N TRP A 1085 -19.70 -59.42 42.78
CA TRP A 1085 -20.86 -60.19 43.20
C TRP A 1085 -20.87 -61.59 42.58
N ASP A 1086 -20.67 -61.71 41.27
CA ASP A 1086 -20.60 -63.02 40.58
C ASP A 1086 -19.56 -63.95 41.19
N ARG A 1087 -18.45 -63.40 41.67
CA ARG A 1087 -17.36 -64.16 42.26
C ARG A 1087 -17.60 -64.56 43.72
N TYR A 1088 -18.28 -63.74 44.52
CA TYR A 1088 -18.26 -63.89 45.99
C TYR A 1088 -19.62 -63.82 46.70
N HIS A 1089 -20.76 -63.68 46.00
CA HIS A 1089 -22.07 -63.50 46.64
C HIS A 1089 -22.47 -64.60 47.64
N GLU A 1090 -21.99 -65.83 47.47
CA GLU A 1090 -22.29 -66.93 48.40
C GLU A 1090 -21.53 -66.87 49.74
N VAL A 1091 -20.60 -65.91 49.94
CA VAL A 1091 -19.80 -65.77 51.18
C VAL A 1091 -20.68 -65.54 52.42
N ASP A 1092 -21.86 -65.00 52.21
CA ASP A 1092 -22.85 -64.68 53.25
C ASP A 1092 -23.94 -65.77 53.39
N LYS A 1093 -23.86 -66.86 52.62
CA LYS A 1093 -24.82 -68.00 52.66
C LYS A 1093 -26.30 -67.56 52.61
N GLY A 1094 -26.60 -66.51 51.86
CA GLY A 1094 -27.97 -65.97 51.72
C GLY A 1094 -28.53 -65.26 52.97
N LYS A 1095 -27.69 -64.94 53.98
CA LYS A 1095 -28.14 -64.27 55.22
C LYS A 1095 -28.35 -62.76 55.09
N GLY A 1096 -27.90 -62.14 53.99
CA GLY A 1096 -28.08 -60.72 53.71
C GLY A 1096 -27.42 -59.76 54.72
N LYS A 1097 -26.49 -60.25 55.54
CA LYS A 1097 -25.80 -59.46 56.57
C LYS A 1097 -24.66 -58.62 55.98
N TYR A 1098 -23.98 -59.14 54.95
CA TYR A 1098 -22.85 -58.47 54.30
C TYR A 1098 -23.17 -58.15 52.83
N VAL A 1099 -23.80 -59.08 52.11
CA VAL A 1099 -24.23 -58.84 50.71
C VAL A 1099 -25.62 -58.20 50.72
N LYS A 1100 -25.66 -56.86 50.71
CA LYS A 1100 -26.90 -56.05 50.81
C LYS A 1100 -27.66 -55.94 49.48
N TYR A 1101 -26.95 -55.83 48.36
CA TYR A 1101 -27.52 -55.61 47.05
C TYR A 1101 -27.36 -56.87 46.18
N ASP A 1102 -28.43 -57.29 45.51
CA ASP A 1102 -28.31 -58.15 44.33
C ASP A 1102 -28.17 -57.28 43.06
N LYS A 1103 -27.95 -57.93 41.92
CA LYS A 1103 -27.76 -57.24 40.63
C LYS A 1103 -28.95 -56.35 40.25
N SER A 1104 -30.18 -56.79 40.54
CA SER A 1104 -31.39 -55.99 40.29
C SER A 1104 -31.53 -54.82 41.25
N ALA A 1105 -31.22 -55.01 42.51
CA ALA A 1105 -31.35 -54.01 43.56
C ALA A 1105 -30.35 -52.88 43.38
N ILE A 1106 -29.09 -53.17 43.01
CA ILE A 1106 -28.11 -52.12 42.74
C ILE A 1106 -28.45 -51.32 41.48
N ALA A 1107 -28.94 -51.98 40.41
CA ALA A 1107 -29.41 -51.32 39.20
C ALA A 1107 -30.62 -50.40 39.48
N ALA A 1108 -31.56 -50.85 40.33
CA ALA A 1108 -32.69 -50.04 40.77
C ALA A 1108 -32.25 -48.77 41.52
N VAL A 1109 -31.20 -48.85 42.36
CA VAL A 1109 -30.65 -47.68 43.06
C VAL A 1109 -30.14 -46.63 42.07
N PHE A 1110 -29.40 -47.03 41.02
CA PHE A 1110 -28.93 -46.10 39.98
C PHE A 1110 -30.07 -45.43 39.21
N LEU A 1111 -31.16 -46.15 38.94
CA LEU A 1111 -32.36 -45.56 38.32
C LEU A 1111 -32.96 -44.43 39.17
N THR A 1112 -32.82 -44.47 40.50
CA THR A 1112 -33.29 -43.38 41.39
C THR A 1112 -32.39 -42.15 41.42
N LEU A 1113 -31.26 -42.16 40.71
CA LEU A 1113 -30.32 -41.03 40.64
C LEU A 1113 -30.56 -40.10 39.44
N TYR A 1114 -31.30 -40.56 38.44
CA TYR A 1114 -31.59 -39.81 37.22
C TYR A 1114 -32.51 -38.60 37.42
#